data_AF-A0A940CX33-F1
#
_entry.id   AF-A0A940CX33-F1
#
_cell.length_a   1.000
_cell.length_b   1.000
_cell.length_c   1.000
_cell.angle_alpha   90.00
_cell.angle_beta   90.00
_cell.angle_gamma   90.00
#
_symmetry.space_group_name_H-M   'P 1'
#
loop_
_entity.id
_entity.type
_entity.pdbx_description
1 polymer ?
#
loop_
_entity_poly.entity_id
_entity_poly.type
_entity_poly.pdbx_seq_one_letter_code
_entity_poly.pdbx_strand_id
1 'polypeptide(L)'
;MNTNIDTLKDLCFKPKKEVDEYLEKKSDKELLEIFEYIIKNNPFSYESAIEFIVNKLYSSNETFVKLLCSLIEKTAFDLAFGMIISPIKRVASNNPKKTVEIVKKIIDLKIGDGLCSGIIISQLLEDSAINDEIISHLKSNDLFLQKHSLVAIHEFLTTKSDTEHTKFLIENLIRVVENIDQENTDILVQCLIDAFFIDRESILPVLEREIERRGYLAAIIYAKNVLFRRELPISLLKKAVQIIESENSENEIIDIALARIYEEDKDYVINKLRERIRESDKVRIAGDMLIYAIQKDYSAVIQMLEEEIDNRNYKMVYFGEHILKEFFPSKKEWLDWCKKWKDDERKRKIILRSLGEILTDLMNYKPSTIRDEAITLVKEFASKEGIDYEKETKKINLGKDTHEGAEYKESTVKALYVVKNLLHPPARINTEILRENLKNYPYLSKAIGDDWLIKIANSRRPHLLAYIYSEKVDYEKISELSKKIELEKDVNKKLQIAWQYEQLVHTLSAQLYWEQVFKTLDEYGLKIPKLKQKLKNPENAKSVLAEAEVIARLAPHFKVKIEPDIPELRPKRLDAKIEFNGQECLIEIAVVKERIEVEVSCGPTAIPGGKVKNVLLSKFRNQLKEGKVDPKMPVVLVLCLENVLNSYEVENAIYGQLQLRFKMQTDTGQIIEEGTTRAENSFYDIEGTNIVTAIAAYKRNYTKKDPLVGKLYQPPLSVAPKNPLSRIFRVKLRNALFGESECSNWRSLLKIEGIDENMAKKLYDNGIEDLRVLAMVTDEDLKMESFDIQKMKEFQREAIRVINALATNSIKFLKGINQDIYNILLKNNIYLINQIIELTETPEGIDSAAWKKIREDAKRIMENHNL
;
A
#
# COMPACT_ATOMS: atom_id res chain seq x y z
N MET A 1 -2.87 -0.84 -54.03
CA MET A 1 -2.07 0.40 -54.15
C MET A 1 -1.54 0.73 -52.77
N ASN A 2 -0.22 0.82 -52.60
CA ASN A 2 0.43 1.19 -51.33
C ASN A 2 0.33 2.72 -51.15
N THR A 3 -0.74 3.20 -50.54
CA THR A 3 -0.80 4.57 -50.04
C THR A 3 0.09 4.61 -48.79
N ASN A 4 1.19 5.35 -48.87
CA ASN A 4 2.24 5.40 -47.86
C ASN A 4 1.66 5.82 -46.49
N ILE A 5 1.58 4.89 -45.53
CA ILE A 5 0.98 5.09 -44.19
C ILE A 5 1.64 6.27 -43.46
N ASP A 6 2.92 6.56 -43.74
CA ASP A 6 3.64 7.69 -43.18
C ASP A 6 3.06 9.05 -43.63
N THR A 7 2.51 9.15 -44.85
CA THR A 7 1.88 10.39 -45.34
C THR A 7 0.51 10.66 -44.69
N LEU A 8 -0.15 9.62 -44.16
CA LEU A 8 -1.40 9.77 -43.41
C LEU A 8 -1.16 10.24 -41.97
N LYS A 9 -0.03 9.87 -41.36
CA LYS A 9 0.38 10.37 -40.03
C LYS A 9 0.70 11.86 -40.02
N ASP A 10 1.12 12.43 -41.16
CA ASP A 10 1.42 13.87 -41.24
C ASP A 10 0.18 14.76 -41.30
N LEU A 11 -1.01 14.22 -41.61
CA LEU A 11 -2.22 15.03 -41.79
C LEU A 11 -2.68 15.73 -40.50
N CYS A 12 -2.34 15.19 -39.32
CA CYS A 12 -2.69 15.80 -38.04
C CYS A 12 -1.84 17.03 -37.68
N PHE A 13 -0.69 17.22 -38.34
CA PHE A 13 0.24 18.33 -38.06
C PHE A 13 0.22 19.42 -39.14
N LYS A 14 -0.60 19.25 -40.19
CA LYS A 14 -0.67 20.17 -41.31
C LYS A 14 -1.75 21.24 -41.12
N PRO A 15 -1.52 22.48 -41.59
CA PRO A 15 -2.57 23.49 -41.66
C PRO A 15 -3.76 22.99 -42.49
N LYS A 16 -4.98 23.38 -42.12
CA LYS A 16 -6.23 22.99 -42.81
C LYS A 16 -6.14 23.12 -44.34
N LYS A 17 -5.56 24.22 -44.83
CA LYS A 17 -5.38 24.44 -46.28
C LYS A 17 -4.55 23.35 -46.97
N GLU A 18 -3.50 22.86 -46.33
CA GLU A 18 -2.65 21.79 -46.90
C GLU A 18 -3.34 20.43 -46.82
N VAL A 19 -4.14 20.20 -45.77
CA VAL A 19 -5.00 19.01 -45.64
C VAL A 19 -6.03 18.99 -46.77
N ASP A 20 -6.73 20.10 -46.99
CA ASP A 20 -7.73 20.24 -48.05
C ASP A 20 -7.10 20.03 -49.44
N GLU A 21 -5.96 20.69 -49.74
CA GLU A 21 -5.25 20.53 -51.02
C GLU A 21 -4.76 19.10 -51.28
N TYR A 22 -4.41 18.37 -50.22
CA TYR A 22 -4.01 16.97 -50.30
C TYR A 22 -5.22 16.05 -50.57
N LEU A 23 -6.30 16.23 -49.82
CA LEU A 23 -7.50 15.40 -49.90
C LEU A 23 -8.33 15.69 -51.15
N GLU A 24 -8.27 16.91 -51.71
CA GLU A 24 -8.97 17.27 -52.95
C GLU A 24 -8.53 16.39 -54.13
N LYS A 25 -7.26 15.99 -54.16
CA LYS A 25 -6.67 15.16 -55.22
C LYS A 25 -7.01 13.67 -55.10
N LYS A 26 -7.76 13.25 -54.06
CA LYS A 26 -8.10 11.85 -53.80
C LYS A 26 -9.47 11.51 -54.38
N SER A 27 -9.61 10.27 -54.86
CA SER A 27 -10.89 9.70 -55.27
C SER A 27 -11.77 9.38 -54.06
N ASP A 28 -13.09 9.27 -54.26
CA ASP A 28 -14.04 8.96 -53.19
C ASP A 28 -13.69 7.65 -52.45
N LYS A 29 -13.20 6.65 -53.19
CA LYS A 29 -12.75 5.38 -52.61
C LYS A 29 -11.55 5.57 -51.69
N GLU A 30 -10.55 6.34 -52.12
CA GLU A 30 -9.39 6.67 -51.28
C GLU A 30 -9.80 7.49 -50.06
N LEU A 31 -10.74 8.42 -50.20
CA LEU A 31 -11.25 9.21 -49.08
C LEU A 31 -11.97 8.34 -48.04
N LEU A 32 -12.73 7.33 -48.46
CA LEU A 32 -13.34 6.35 -47.54
C LEU A 32 -12.29 5.52 -46.79
N GLU A 33 -11.24 5.06 -47.48
CA GLU A 33 -10.12 4.33 -46.86
C GLU A 33 -9.37 5.20 -45.82
N ILE A 34 -9.16 6.48 -46.15
CA ILE A 34 -8.56 7.46 -45.23
C ILE A 34 -9.48 7.68 -44.02
N PHE A 35 -10.80 7.77 -44.25
CA PHE A 35 -11.76 7.99 -43.18
C PHE A 35 -11.79 6.82 -42.19
N GLU A 36 -11.79 5.59 -42.71
CA GLU A 36 -11.69 4.39 -41.89
C GLU A 36 -10.39 4.34 -41.08
N TYR A 37 -9.26 4.74 -41.69
CA TYR A 37 -7.98 4.85 -40.98
C TYR A 37 -8.04 5.89 -39.84
N ILE A 38 -8.62 7.07 -40.08
CA ILE A 38 -8.79 8.09 -39.04
C ILE A 38 -9.63 7.55 -37.88
N ILE A 39 -10.75 6.88 -38.19
CA ILE A 39 -11.65 6.29 -37.19
C ILE A 39 -10.92 5.21 -36.37
N LYS A 40 -10.14 4.33 -37.00
CA LYS A 40 -9.40 3.26 -36.28
C LYS A 40 -8.30 3.80 -35.36
N ASN A 41 -7.66 4.90 -35.73
CA ASN A 41 -6.61 5.53 -34.91
C ASN A 41 -7.22 6.49 -33.86
N ASN A 42 -6.85 7.77 -33.92
CA ASN A 42 -7.29 8.82 -33.01
C ASN A 42 -8.04 9.92 -33.80
N PRO A 43 -9.38 9.89 -33.87
CA PRO A 43 -10.18 10.86 -34.63
C PRO A 43 -9.89 12.32 -34.25
N PHE A 44 -9.61 12.59 -32.98
CA PHE A 44 -9.37 13.95 -32.47
C PHE A 44 -8.14 14.62 -33.07
N SER A 45 -7.16 13.84 -33.56
CA SER A 45 -5.98 14.39 -34.23
C SER A 45 -6.27 14.83 -35.68
N TYR A 46 -7.43 14.52 -36.26
CA TYR A 46 -7.71 14.70 -37.69
C TYR A 46 -8.95 15.55 -37.96
N GLU A 47 -9.30 16.49 -37.08
CA GLU A 47 -10.50 17.33 -37.19
C GLU A 47 -10.69 17.95 -38.58
N SER A 48 -9.66 18.59 -39.15
CA SER A 48 -9.73 19.22 -40.48
C SER A 48 -9.96 18.19 -41.60
N ALA A 49 -9.36 17.00 -41.51
CA ALA A 49 -9.56 15.95 -42.50
C ALA A 49 -10.98 15.36 -42.41
N ILE A 50 -11.51 15.19 -41.19
CA ILE A 50 -12.88 14.74 -40.96
C ILE A 50 -13.87 15.75 -41.54
N GLU A 51 -13.69 17.05 -41.27
CA GLU A 51 -14.54 18.10 -41.84
C GLU A 51 -14.54 18.06 -43.38
N PHE A 52 -13.36 17.93 -44.01
CA PHE A 52 -13.25 17.85 -45.47
C PHE A 52 -13.95 16.59 -46.02
N ILE A 53 -13.64 15.42 -45.46
CA ILE A 53 -14.17 14.13 -45.93
C ILE A 53 -15.68 14.10 -45.78
N VAL A 54 -16.21 14.52 -44.63
CA VAL A 54 -17.66 14.55 -44.38
C VAL A 54 -18.34 15.50 -45.36
N ASN A 55 -17.79 16.70 -45.61
CA ASN A 55 -18.34 17.64 -46.59
C ASN A 55 -18.36 17.05 -48.02
N LYS A 56 -17.27 16.41 -48.45
CA LYS A 56 -17.11 15.93 -49.82
C LYS A 56 -17.92 14.66 -50.11
N LEU A 57 -17.97 13.73 -49.16
CA LEU A 57 -18.58 12.42 -49.35
C LEU A 57 -20.03 12.30 -48.87
N TYR A 58 -20.59 13.35 -48.25
CA TYR A 58 -21.88 13.31 -47.54
C TYR A 58 -22.99 12.65 -48.38
N SER A 59 -23.24 11.36 -48.15
CA SER A 59 -24.12 10.57 -49.01
C SER A 59 -24.77 9.40 -48.30
N SER A 60 -25.87 8.90 -48.87
CA SER A 60 -26.58 7.70 -48.41
C SER A 60 -25.91 6.39 -48.86
N ASN A 61 -24.64 6.46 -49.28
CA ASN A 61 -23.82 5.29 -49.57
C ASN A 61 -23.59 4.48 -48.29
N GLU A 62 -23.87 3.18 -48.33
CA GLU A 62 -23.83 2.33 -47.14
C GLU A 62 -22.45 2.31 -46.45
N THR A 63 -21.36 2.31 -47.20
CA THR A 63 -20.00 2.33 -46.63
C THR A 63 -19.74 3.64 -45.89
N PHE A 64 -20.10 4.78 -46.49
CA PHE A 64 -19.97 6.08 -45.84
C PHE A 64 -20.81 6.15 -44.56
N VAL A 65 -22.07 5.72 -44.63
CA VAL A 65 -23.00 5.73 -43.48
C VAL A 65 -22.46 4.91 -42.32
N LYS A 66 -21.93 3.70 -42.58
CA LYS A 66 -21.31 2.86 -41.54
C LYS A 66 -20.11 3.55 -40.88
N LEU A 67 -19.22 4.15 -41.68
CA LEU A 67 -18.06 4.87 -41.14
C LEU A 67 -18.48 6.11 -40.32
N LEU A 68 -19.50 6.85 -40.77
CA LEU A 68 -20.02 7.99 -40.04
C LEU A 68 -20.59 7.59 -38.67
N CYS A 69 -21.38 6.50 -38.61
CA CYS A 69 -21.85 5.96 -37.32
C CYS A 69 -20.68 5.54 -36.42
N SER A 70 -19.71 4.79 -36.95
CA SER A 70 -18.55 4.35 -36.17
C SER A 70 -17.72 5.50 -35.64
N LEU A 71 -17.60 6.61 -36.39
CA LEU A 71 -16.93 7.82 -35.89
C LEU A 71 -17.68 8.38 -34.67
N ILE A 72 -18.98 8.63 -34.81
CA ILE A 72 -19.80 9.26 -33.77
C ILE A 72 -19.83 8.39 -32.51
N GLU A 73 -20.07 7.09 -32.64
CA GLU A 73 -20.10 6.14 -31.51
C GLU A 73 -18.75 6.05 -30.78
N LYS A 74 -17.64 6.07 -31.54
CA LYS A 74 -16.29 6.03 -30.94
C LYS A 74 -15.96 7.31 -30.16
N THR A 75 -16.54 8.45 -30.53
CA THR A 75 -16.20 9.75 -29.92
C THR A 75 -17.26 10.28 -28.95
N ALA A 76 -18.45 9.69 -28.89
CA ALA A 76 -19.62 10.24 -28.16
C ALA A 76 -19.42 10.48 -26.65
N PHE A 77 -18.56 9.71 -26.00
CA PHE A 77 -18.33 9.80 -24.55
C PHE A 77 -17.09 10.64 -24.17
N ASP A 78 -16.41 11.24 -25.15
CA ASP A 78 -15.22 12.06 -24.93
C ASP A 78 -15.59 13.54 -24.70
N LEU A 79 -14.87 14.22 -23.81
CA LEU A 79 -15.06 15.66 -23.55
C LEU A 79 -14.82 16.53 -24.80
N ALA A 80 -14.01 16.07 -25.75
CA ALA A 80 -13.73 16.74 -27.01
C ALA A 80 -14.74 16.39 -28.13
N PHE A 81 -15.81 15.65 -27.84
CA PHE A 81 -16.83 15.23 -28.83
C PHE A 81 -17.35 16.40 -29.67
N GLY A 82 -17.51 17.58 -29.05
CA GLY A 82 -17.93 18.82 -29.71
C GLY A 82 -17.11 19.17 -30.95
N MET A 83 -15.81 18.90 -30.97
CA MET A 83 -14.91 19.18 -32.10
C MET A 83 -15.22 18.29 -33.31
N ILE A 84 -15.60 17.04 -33.06
CA ILE A 84 -15.91 16.08 -34.13
C ILE A 84 -17.33 16.28 -34.65
N ILE A 85 -18.29 16.53 -33.75
CA ILE A 85 -19.70 16.56 -34.13
C ILE A 85 -20.14 17.88 -34.76
N SER A 86 -19.48 19.00 -34.43
CA SER A 86 -19.86 20.33 -34.95
C SER A 86 -19.74 20.44 -36.48
N PRO A 87 -18.65 19.96 -37.12
CA PRO A 87 -18.58 19.87 -38.58
C PRO A 87 -19.72 19.03 -39.17
N ILE A 88 -20.00 17.85 -38.60
CA ILE A 88 -21.03 16.93 -39.10
C ILE A 88 -22.41 17.60 -39.04
N LYS A 89 -22.76 18.21 -37.92
CA LYS A 89 -24.02 18.96 -37.75
C LYS A 89 -24.18 20.07 -38.80
N ARG A 90 -23.09 20.80 -39.10
CA ARG A 90 -23.10 21.86 -40.12
C ARG A 90 -23.36 21.30 -41.52
N VAL A 91 -22.69 20.21 -41.89
CA VAL A 91 -22.92 19.54 -43.18
C VAL A 91 -24.36 19.03 -43.27
N ALA A 92 -24.87 18.44 -42.19
CA ALA A 92 -26.22 17.91 -42.13
C ALA A 92 -27.29 19.01 -42.31
N SER A 93 -27.12 20.16 -41.66
CA SER A 93 -28.01 21.32 -41.78
C SER A 93 -28.02 21.91 -43.19
N ASN A 94 -26.86 21.96 -43.86
CA ASN A 94 -26.74 22.46 -45.23
C ASN A 94 -27.32 21.50 -46.29
N ASN A 95 -27.56 20.24 -45.95
CA ASN A 95 -27.98 19.19 -46.89
C ASN A 95 -29.25 18.44 -46.42
N PRO A 96 -30.37 19.13 -46.19
CA PRO A 96 -31.53 18.58 -45.47
C PRO A 96 -32.11 17.31 -46.12
N LYS A 97 -32.34 17.31 -47.44
CA LYS A 97 -32.85 16.12 -48.15
C LYS A 97 -31.91 14.92 -48.03
N LYS A 98 -30.60 15.17 -48.13
CA LYS A 98 -29.58 14.11 -48.05
C LYS A 98 -29.44 13.57 -46.64
N THR A 99 -29.55 14.43 -45.64
CA THR A 99 -29.58 14.06 -44.22
C THR A 99 -30.75 13.13 -43.92
N VAL A 100 -31.96 13.42 -44.43
CA VAL A 100 -33.11 12.51 -44.28
C VAL A 100 -32.85 11.16 -44.96
N GLU A 101 -32.28 11.13 -46.17
CA GLU A 101 -31.90 9.87 -46.83
C GLU A 101 -30.87 9.06 -46.03
N ILE A 102 -29.87 9.72 -45.45
CA ILE A 102 -28.84 9.08 -44.63
C ILE A 102 -29.46 8.49 -43.35
N VAL A 103 -30.28 9.28 -42.65
CA VAL A 103 -30.94 8.85 -41.41
C VAL A 103 -31.88 7.68 -41.69
N LYS A 104 -32.69 7.76 -42.75
CA LYS A 104 -33.53 6.64 -43.18
C LYS A 104 -32.71 5.39 -43.49
N LYS A 105 -31.56 5.54 -44.15
CA LYS A 105 -30.63 4.43 -44.43
C LYS A 105 -30.06 3.82 -43.14
N ILE A 106 -29.72 4.64 -42.13
CA ILE A 106 -29.25 4.17 -40.81
C ILE A 106 -30.36 3.38 -40.11
N ILE A 107 -31.60 3.89 -40.14
CA ILE A 107 -32.78 3.24 -39.54
C ILE A 107 -33.09 1.92 -40.24
N ASP A 108 -33.20 1.91 -41.57
CA ASP A 108 -33.52 0.73 -42.38
C ASP A 108 -32.50 -0.39 -42.17
N LEU A 109 -31.22 -0.04 -41.98
CA LEU A 109 -30.13 -0.99 -41.75
C LEU A 109 -29.86 -1.29 -40.27
N LYS A 110 -30.56 -0.63 -39.33
CA LYS A 110 -30.29 -0.66 -37.88
C LYS A 110 -28.79 -0.54 -37.54
N ILE A 111 -28.13 0.44 -38.14
CA ILE A 111 -26.70 0.69 -37.87
C ILE A 111 -26.57 1.45 -36.54
N GLY A 112 -25.95 0.82 -35.55
CA GLY A 112 -25.76 1.41 -34.22
C GLY A 112 -26.98 1.22 -33.31
N ASP A 113 -27.08 2.05 -32.28
CA ASP A 113 -28.14 1.99 -31.26
C ASP A 113 -29.18 3.13 -31.37
N GLY A 114 -29.06 3.99 -32.38
CA GLY A 114 -29.93 5.16 -32.59
C GLY A 114 -29.26 6.49 -32.23
N LEU A 115 -28.09 6.48 -31.58
CA LEU A 115 -27.34 7.70 -31.25
C LEU A 115 -26.96 8.51 -32.49
N CYS A 116 -26.30 7.88 -33.47
CA CYS A 116 -25.82 8.56 -34.67
C CYS A 116 -26.97 9.19 -35.48
N SER A 117 -28.02 8.41 -35.75
CA SER A 117 -29.17 8.90 -36.51
C SER A 117 -29.88 10.04 -35.78
N GLY A 118 -30.00 9.97 -34.46
CA GLY A 118 -30.59 11.03 -33.63
C GLY A 118 -29.81 12.33 -33.71
N ILE A 119 -28.49 12.28 -33.54
CA ILE A 119 -27.65 13.48 -33.59
C ILE A 119 -27.72 14.14 -34.97
N ILE A 120 -27.68 13.36 -36.05
CA ILE A 120 -27.68 13.88 -37.41
C ILE A 120 -29.03 14.53 -37.75
N ILE A 121 -30.15 13.88 -37.40
CA ILE A 121 -31.49 14.40 -37.73
C ILE A 121 -31.86 15.63 -36.88
N SER A 122 -31.25 15.80 -35.70
CA SER A 122 -31.56 16.89 -34.77
C SER A 122 -31.54 18.29 -35.41
N GLN A 123 -30.71 18.47 -36.44
CA GLN A 123 -30.55 19.75 -37.14
C GLN A 123 -31.77 20.14 -37.99
N LEU A 124 -32.70 19.22 -38.22
CA LEU A 124 -33.86 19.39 -39.09
C LEU A 124 -35.20 19.34 -38.34
N LEU A 125 -35.18 19.31 -37.00
CA LEU A 125 -36.38 19.30 -36.14
C LEU A 125 -37.21 20.61 -36.17
N GLU A 126 -36.92 21.54 -37.09
CA GLU A 126 -37.81 22.67 -37.39
C GLU A 126 -38.80 22.34 -38.52
N ASP A 127 -38.58 21.24 -39.26
CA ASP A 127 -39.50 20.75 -40.29
C ASP A 127 -40.64 19.94 -39.64
N SER A 128 -41.89 20.32 -39.91
CA SER A 128 -43.07 19.69 -39.32
C SER A 128 -43.19 18.21 -39.67
N ALA A 129 -42.78 17.78 -40.87
CA ALA A 129 -42.87 16.39 -41.27
C ALA A 129 -41.86 15.51 -40.50
N ILE A 130 -40.66 16.03 -40.26
CA ILE A 130 -39.63 15.34 -39.46
C ILE A 130 -40.04 15.28 -38.00
N ASN A 131 -40.64 16.35 -37.48
CA ASN A 131 -41.18 16.37 -36.11
C ASN A 131 -42.26 15.31 -35.89
N ASP A 132 -43.22 15.21 -36.80
CA ASP A 132 -44.28 14.20 -36.72
C ASP A 132 -43.71 12.77 -36.73
N GLU A 133 -42.67 12.53 -37.54
CA GLU A 133 -41.94 11.25 -37.59
C GLU A 133 -41.22 10.96 -36.27
N ILE A 134 -40.50 11.93 -35.72
CA ILE A 134 -39.77 11.80 -34.44
C ILE A 134 -40.73 11.52 -33.28
N ILE A 135 -41.88 12.21 -33.23
CA ILE A 135 -42.93 11.98 -32.23
C ILE A 135 -43.56 10.60 -32.40
N SER A 136 -43.76 10.14 -33.63
CA SER A 136 -44.27 8.79 -33.93
C SER A 136 -43.28 7.71 -33.46
N HIS A 137 -41.99 7.86 -33.77
CA HIS A 137 -40.93 6.97 -33.33
C HIS A 137 -40.77 6.94 -31.80
N LEU A 138 -40.94 8.08 -31.14
CA LEU A 138 -40.91 8.20 -29.69
C LEU A 138 -42.04 7.40 -29.01
N LYS A 139 -43.19 7.25 -29.68
CA LYS A 139 -44.34 6.43 -29.22
C LYS A 139 -44.22 4.95 -29.58
N SER A 140 -43.22 4.56 -30.36
CA SER A 140 -43.05 3.18 -30.81
C SER A 140 -42.52 2.28 -29.68
N ASN A 141 -42.68 0.97 -29.82
CA ASN A 141 -42.07 -0.03 -28.92
C ASN A 141 -40.65 -0.45 -29.38
N ASP A 142 -40.09 0.19 -30.41
CA ASP A 142 -38.73 -0.14 -30.90
C ASP A 142 -37.71 0.72 -30.14
N LEU A 143 -36.89 0.07 -29.32
CA LEU A 143 -35.85 0.71 -28.50
C LEU A 143 -34.92 1.62 -29.31
N PHE A 144 -34.57 1.20 -30.53
CA PHE A 144 -33.70 1.95 -31.42
C PHE A 144 -34.37 3.24 -31.90
N LEU A 145 -35.66 3.17 -32.26
CA LEU A 145 -36.43 4.34 -32.71
C LEU A 145 -36.72 5.30 -31.56
N GLN A 146 -36.99 4.78 -30.35
CA GLN A 146 -37.10 5.61 -29.16
C GLN A 146 -35.79 6.34 -28.86
N LYS A 147 -34.65 5.63 -28.85
CA LYS A 147 -33.34 6.23 -28.59
C LYS A 147 -32.99 7.27 -29.64
N HIS A 148 -33.21 6.95 -30.92
CA HIS A 148 -33.07 7.89 -32.04
C HIS A 148 -33.84 9.19 -31.80
N SER A 149 -35.12 9.10 -31.46
CA SER A 149 -35.96 10.28 -31.20
C SER A 149 -35.51 11.06 -29.98
N LEU A 150 -35.18 10.38 -28.87
CA LEU A 150 -34.72 11.04 -27.64
C LEU A 150 -33.40 11.77 -27.86
N VAL A 151 -32.43 11.14 -28.54
CA VAL A 151 -31.16 11.78 -28.88
C VAL A 151 -31.39 12.99 -29.79
N ALA A 152 -32.27 12.88 -30.79
CA ALA A 152 -32.61 14.00 -31.65
C ALA A 152 -33.16 15.19 -30.86
N ILE A 153 -34.10 14.93 -29.93
CA ILE A 153 -34.68 15.94 -29.05
C ILE A 153 -33.62 16.54 -28.13
N HIS A 154 -32.82 15.72 -27.44
CA HIS A 154 -31.72 16.17 -26.58
C HIS A 154 -30.78 17.16 -27.30
N GLU A 155 -30.31 16.76 -28.48
CA GLU A 155 -29.37 17.56 -29.30
C GLU A 155 -30.00 18.86 -29.82
N PHE A 156 -31.32 18.87 -30.05
CA PHE A 156 -32.05 20.07 -30.41
C PHE A 156 -32.22 21.01 -29.23
N LEU A 157 -32.64 20.50 -28.08
CA LEU A 157 -32.86 21.28 -26.85
C LEU A 157 -31.57 21.92 -26.32
N THR A 158 -30.43 21.23 -26.47
CA THR A 158 -29.12 21.77 -26.05
C THR A 158 -28.63 22.94 -26.91
N THR A 159 -29.15 23.11 -28.13
CA THR A 159 -28.61 24.08 -29.12
C THR A 159 -29.56 25.23 -29.46
N LYS A 160 -30.83 25.19 -29.03
CA LYS A 160 -31.87 26.14 -29.46
C LYS A 160 -32.53 26.88 -28.29
N SER A 161 -32.97 28.11 -28.56
CA SER A 161 -33.68 28.97 -27.60
C SER A 161 -35.16 28.62 -27.46
N ASP A 162 -35.82 29.22 -26.46
CA ASP A 162 -37.27 29.14 -26.24
C ASP A 162 -38.06 29.63 -27.47
N THR A 163 -38.64 28.69 -28.22
CA THR A 163 -39.52 28.96 -29.37
C THR A 163 -40.80 28.14 -29.24
N GLU A 164 -41.87 28.56 -29.90
CA GLU A 164 -43.13 27.79 -29.95
C GLU A 164 -42.93 26.36 -30.48
N HIS A 165 -41.97 26.15 -31.40
CA HIS A 165 -41.61 24.81 -31.87
C HIS A 165 -40.96 23.97 -30.75
N THR A 166 -40.06 24.57 -29.98
CA THR A 166 -39.42 23.89 -28.85
C THR A 166 -40.46 23.49 -27.80
N LYS A 167 -41.42 24.37 -27.49
CA LYS A 167 -42.53 24.06 -26.57
C LYS A 167 -43.40 22.91 -27.06
N PHE A 168 -43.73 22.87 -28.35
CA PHE A 168 -44.49 21.77 -28.94
C PHE A 168 -43.79 20.40 -28.77
N LEU A 169 -42.46 20.35 -28.96
CA LEU A 169 -41.68 19.13 -28.73
C LEU A 169 -41.65 18.72 -27.25
N ILE A 170 -41.48 19.70 -26.35
CA ILE A 170 -41.52 19.48 -24.90
C ILE A 170 -42.88 18.93 -24.46
N GLU A 171 -44.00 19.50 -24.93
CA GLU A 171 -45.34 18.99 -24.63
C GLU A 171 -45.54 17.55 -25.09
N ASN A 172 -45.05 17.21 -26.30
CA ASN A 172 -45.15 15.84 -26.80
C ASN A 172 -44.25 14.88 -26.02
N LEU A 173 -43.04 15.30 -25.63
CA LEU A 173 -42.16 14.52 -24.75
C LEU A 173 -42.88 14.20 -23.44
N ILE A 174 -43.45 15.22 -22.77
CA ILE A 174 -44.21 15.06 -21.51
C ILE A 174 -45.33 14.02 -21.65
N ARG A 175 -46.08 14.04 -22.77
CA ARG A 175 -47.20 13.11 -23.00
C ARG A 175 -46.78 11.66 -23.17
N VAL A 176 -45.51 11.39 -23.49
CA VAL A 176 -45.05 10.03 -23.84
C VAL A 176 -43.96 9.49 -22.93
N VAL A 177 -43.41 10.29 -22.00
CA VAL A 177 -42.34 9.85 -21.07
C VAL A 177 -42.67 8.54 -20.34
N GLU A 178 -43.96 8.32 -20.05
CA GLU A 178 -44.41 7.13 -19.33
C GLU A 178 -44.22 5.84 -20.14
N ASN A 179 -44.28 5.95 -21.48
CA ASN A 179 -44.19 4.85 -22.43
C ASN A 179 -42.76 4.58 -22.95
N ILE A 180 -41.80 5.44 -22.59
CA ILE A 180 -40.39 5.24 -22.96
C ILE A 180 -39.82 4.09 -22.16
N ASP A 181 -39.08 3.20 -22.81
CA ASP A 181 -38.51 2.01 -22.18
C ASP A 181 -37.49 2.36 -21.09
N GLN A 182 -37.26 1.44 -20.15
CA GLN A 182 -36.29 1.60 -19.08
C GLN A 182 -34.85 1.65 -19.60
N GLU A 183 -34.53 0.96 -20.70
CA GLU A 183 -33.19 0.98 -21.30
C GLU A 183 -32.78 2.37 -21.81
N ASN A 184 -33.74 3.25 -22.10
CA ASN A 184 -33.54 4.62 -22.57
C ASN A 184 -33.65 5.68 -21.46
N THR A 185 -33.61 5.25 -20.19
CA THR A 185 -33.70 6.15 -19.04
C THR A 185 -32.64 7.25 -19.06
N ASP A 186 -31.45 6.93 -19.56
CA ASP A 186 -30.32 7.85 -19.51
C ASP A 186 -30.52 9.11 -20.35
N ILE A 187 -30.87 8.91 -21.62
CA ILE A 187 -31.12 9.97 -22.57
C ILE A 187 -32.45 10.67 -22.29
N LEU A 188 -33.47 9.95 -21.79
CA LEU A 188 -34.74 10.57 -21.40
C LEU A 188 -34.53 11.59 -20.28
N VAL A 189 -33.79 11.22 -19.22
CA VAL A 189 -33.52 12.14 -18.11
C VAL A 189 -32.70 13.34 -18.58
N GLN A 190 -31.74 13.15 -19.49
CA GLN A 190 -31.03 14.26 -20.11
C GLN A 190 -31.97 15.18 -20.90
N CYS A 191 -32.88 14.63 -21.72
CA CYS A 191 -33.89 15.42 -22.44
C CYS A 191 -34.75 16.26 -21.48
N LEU A 192 -35.21 15.67 -20.38
CA LEU A 192 -36.01 16.36 -19.38
C LEU A 192 -35.20 17.44 -18.65
N ILE A 193 -33.91 17.20 -18.37
CA ILE A 193 -33.01 18.21 -17.81
C ILE A 193 -32.84 19.37 -18.79
N ASP A 194 -32.67 19.13 -20.09
CA ASP A 194 -32.58 20.22 -21.07
C ASP A 194 -33.89 20.97 -21.23
N ALA A 195 -35.01 20.24 -21.30
CA ALA A 195 -36.35 20.83 -21.38
C ALA A 195 -36.67 21.71 -20.16
N PHE A 196 -36.15 21.36 -18.97
CA PHE A 196 -36.31 22.16 -17.75
C PHE A 196 -35.73 23.58 -17.88
N PHE A 197 -34.67 23.78 -18.66
CA PHE A 197 -34.10 25.11 -18.90
C PHE A 197 -34.95 25.99 -19.82
N ILE A 198 -35.94 25.40 -20.49
CA ILE A 198 -36.82 26.06 -21.45
C ILE A 198 -38.21 26.26 -20.85
N ASP A 199 -38.80 25.19 -20.30
CA ASP A 199 -40.10 25.22 -19.63
C ASP A 199 -40.03 24.56 -18.23
N ARG A 200 -39.60 25.36 -17.26
CA ARG A 200 -39.42 24.93 -15.87
C ARG A 200 -40.70 24.45 -15.21
N GLU A 201 -41.82 25.15 -15.43
CA GLU A 201 -43.07 24.89 -14.72
C GLU A 201 -43.69 23.56 -15.16
N SER A 202 -43.71 23.28 -16.45
CA SER A 202 -44.29 22.03 -16.97
C SER A 202 -43.39 20.82 -16.72
N ILE A 203 -42.06 21.00 -16.74
CA ILE A 203 -41.12 19.87 -16.71
C ILE A 203 -40.74 19.44 -15.30
N LEU A 204 -40.66 20.36 -14.33
CA LEU A 204 -40.22 19.99 -12.99
C LEU A 204 -41.05 18.84 -12.36
N PRO A 205 -42.40 18.86 -12.39
CA PRO A 205 -43.20 17.76 -11.84
C PRO A 205 -42.97 16.43 -12.59
N VAL A 206 -42.68 16.50 -13.89
CA VAL A 206 -42.44 15.33 -14.74
C VAL A 206 -41.06 14.74 -14.44
N LEU A 207 -40.03 15.57 -14.37
CA LEU A 207 -38.67 15.15 -14.05
C LEU A 207 -38.58 14.52 -12.66
N GLU A 208 -39.26 15.11 -11.66
CA GLU A 208 -39.34 14.56 -10.31
C GLU A 208 -39.99 13.17 -10.29
N ARG A 209 -41.16 13.03 -10.94
CA ARG A 209 -41.86 11.75 -11.07
C ARG A 209 -41.01 10.70 -11.78
N GLU A 210 -40.32 11.06 -12.86
CA GLU A 210 -39.51 10.11 -13.63
C GLU A 210 -38.26 9.67 -12.88
N ILE A 211 -37.63 10.54 -12.08
CA ILE A 211 -36.52 10.15 -11.20
C ILE A 211 -37.00 9.14 -10.15
N GLU A 212 -38.16 9.37 -9.52
CA GLU A 212 -38.73 8.44 -8.54
C GLU A 212 -39.14 7.11 -9.19
N ARG A 213 -39.78 7.15 -10.35
CA ARG A 213 -40.29 5.96 -11.06
C ARG A 213 -39.17 5.08 -11.59
N ARG A 214 -38.11 5.69 -12.14
CA ARG A 214 -37.01 4.97 -12.81
C ARG A 214 -35.83 4.66 -11.90
N GLY A 215 -35.83 5.20 -10.68
CA GLY A 215 -34.92 4.83 -9.60
C GLY A 215 -33.47 5.24 -9.84
N TYR A 216 -32.55 4.36 -9.46
CA TYR A 216 -31.11 4.63 -9.35
C TYR A 216 -30.44 5.27 -10.57
N LEU A 217 -30.70 4.74 -11.77
CA LEU A 217 -30.05 5.24 -12.99
C LEU A 217 -30.45 6.69 -13.28
N ALA A 218 -31.72 7.03 -13.12
CA ALA A 218 -32.22 8.39 -13.31
C ALA A 218 -31.65 9.35 -12.26
N ALA A 219 -31.61 8.92 -10.99
CA ALA A 219 -31.04 9.70 -9.91
C ALA A 219 -29.55 10.01 -10.12
N ILE A 220 -28.76 9.02 -10.58
CA ILE A 220 -27.34 9.22 -10.93
C ILE A 220 -27.16 10.30 -11.99
N ILE A 221 -27.98 10.25 -13.05
CA ILE A 221 -27.82 11.14 -14.20
C ILE A 221 -28.21 12.56 -13.82
N TYR A 222 -29.27 12.71 -13.03
CA TYR A 222 -29.63 13.99 -12.44
C TYR A 222 -28.47 14.53 -11.57
N ALA A 223 -27.97 13.75 -10.62
CA ALA A 223 -26.88 14.16 -9.73
C ALA A 223 -25.60 14.58 -10.48
N LYS A 224 -25.22 13.86 -11.54
CA LYS A 224 -24.07 14.23 -12.40
C LYS A 224 -24.27 15.58 -13.09
N ASN A 225 -25.47 15.85 -13.60
CA ASN A 225 -25.74 17.08 -14.34
C ASN A 225 -25.78 18.33 -13.46
N VAL A 226 -26.21 18.20 -12.19
CA VAL A 226 -26.24 19.33 -11.26
C VAL A 226 -24.86 19.96 -11.01
N LEU A 227 -23.77 19.21 -11.24
CA LEU A 227 -22.41 19.76 -11.17
C LEU A 227 -22.15 20.86 -12.19
N PHE A 228 -22.68 20.68 -13.40
CA PHE A 228 -22.46 21.59 -14.52
C PHE A 228 -23.60 22.60 -14.65
N ARG A 229 -24.75 22.33 -14.05
CA ARG A 229 -25.96 23.14 -14.16
C ARG A 229 -26.54 23.50 -12.79
N ARG A 230 -26.12 24.66 -12.28
CA ARG A 230 -26.39 25.10 -10.91
C ARG A 230 -27.86 25.47 -10.66
N GLU A 231 -28.62 25.69 -11.71
CA GLU A 231 -30.03 26.10 -11.68
C GLU A 231 -30.98 24.93 -11.39
N LEU A 232 -30.49 23.69 -11.46
CA LEU A 232 -31.29 22.51 -11.16
C LEU A 232 -31.69 22.46 -9.66
N PRO A 233 -32.94 22.08 -9.33
CA PRO A 233 -33.44 22.14 -7.96
C PRO A 233 -32.67 21.25 -6.97
N ILE A 234 -32.20 21.85 -5.88
CA ILE A 234 -31.55 21.14 -4.77
C ILE A 234 -32.51 20.20 -4.05
N SER A 235 -33.81 20.53 -3.96
CA SER A 235 -34.83 19.64 -3.38
C SER A 235 -34.89 18.28 -4.09
N LEU A 236 -34.82 18.31 -5.42
CA LEU A 236 -34.80 17.10 -6.25
C LEU A 236 -33.44 16.39 -6.18
N LEU A 237 -32.33 17.14 -6.03
CA LEU A 237 -31.02 16.52 -5.79
C LEU A 237 -30.98 15.75 -4.47
N LYS A 238 -31.59 16.26 -3.40
CA LYS A 238 -31.71 15.53 -2.12
C LYS A 238 -32.51 14.23 -2.27
N LYS A 239 -33.59 14.24 -3.06
CA LYS A 239 -34.34 13.01 -3.40
C LYS A 239 -33.48 12.03 -4.20
N ALA A 240 -32.75 12.52 -5.20
CA ALA A 240 -31.83 11.70 -5.99
C ALA A 240 -30.76 11.04 -5.08
N VAL A 241 -30.16 11.80 -4.15
CA VAL A 241 -29.21 11.25 -3.16
C VAL A 241 -29.86 10.13 -2.33
N GLN A 242 -31.10 10.31 -1.85
CA GLN A 242 -31.79 9.27 -1.09
C GLN A 242 -32.02 7.98 -1.90
N ILE A 243 -32.37 8.11 -3.18
CA ILE A 243 -32.55 6.97 -4.09
C ILE A 243 -31.21 6.28 -4.37
N ILE A 244 -30.13 7.04 -4.55
CA ILE A 244 -28.79 6.47 -4.77
C ILE A 244 -28.32 5.73 -3.50
N GLU A 245 -28.50 6.34 -2.33
CA GLU A 245 -28.10 5.75 -1.04
C GLU A 245 -28.85 4.46 -0.71
N SER A 246 -30.13 4.33 -1.07
CA SER A 246 -30.93 3.14 -0.78
C SER A 246 -30.52 1.92 -1.61
N GLU A 247 -29.99 2.12 -2.81
CA GLU A 247 -29.48 1.04 -3.67
C GLU A 247 -27.97 0.80 -3.52
N ASN A 248 -27.17 1.88 -3.43
CA ASN A 248 -25.72 1.80 -3.27
C ASN A 248 -25.17 3.00 -2.50
N SER A 249 -25.12 2.87 -1.18
CA SER A 249 -24.60 3.88 -0.25
C SER A 249 -23.11 4.19 -0.39
N GLU A 250 -22.36 3.43 -1.19
CA GLU A 250 -20.93 3.67 -1.44
C GLU A 250 -20.65 4.39 -2.76
N ASN A 251 -21.68 4.76 -3.53
CA ASN A 251 -21.48 5.43 -4.81
C ASN A 251 -20.84 6.83 -4.61
N GLU A 252 -19.70 7.07 -5.25
CA GLU A 252 -18.95 8.34 -5.16
C GLU A 252 -19.76 9.58 -5.58
N ILE A 253 -20.79 9.40 -6.42
CA ILE A 253 -21.69 10.47 -6.86
C ILE A 253 -22.47 11.07 -5.68
N ILE A 254 -22.68 10.31 -4.60
CA ILE A 254 -23.35 10.83 -3.40
C ILE A 254 -22.54 11.99 -2.82
N ASP A 255 -21.22 11.84 -2.65
CA ASP A 255 -20.39 12.90 -2.07
C ASP A 255 -20.25 14.09 -3.01
N ILE A 256 -20.25 13.85 -4.31
CA ILE A 256 -20.32 14.88 -5.34
C ILE A 256 -21.63 15.69 -5.21
N ALA A 257 -22.77 15.02 -5.06
CA ALA A 257 -24.06 15.67 -4.88
C ALA A 257 -24.16 16.41 -3.54
N LEU A 258 -23.71 15.79 -2.44
CA LEU A 258 -23.66 16.41 -1.12
C LEU A 258 -22.78 17.67 -1.11
N ALA A 259 -21.68 17.68 -1.88
CA ALA A 259 -20.84 18.87 -2.00
C ALA A 259 -21.63 20.08 -2.54
N ARG A 260 -22.48 19.86 -3.54
CA ARG A 260 -23.36 20.89 -4.07
C ARG A 260 -24.47 21.26 -3.10
N ILE A 261 -25.10 20.27 -2.46
CA ILE A 261 -26.15 20.53 -1.46
C ILE A 261 -25.58 21.37 -0.32
N TYR A 262 -24.33 21.16 0.09
CA TYR A 262 -23.68 21.92 1.17
C TYR A 262 -23.59 23.43 0.89
N GLU A 263 -23.50 23.84 -0.38
CA GLU A 263 -23.47 25.25 -0.76
C GLU A 263 -24.80 25.97 -0.47
N GLU A 264 -25.92 25.24 -0.41
CA GLU A 264 -27.28 25.82 -0.26
C GLU A 264 -28.03 25.36 0.98
N ASP A 265 -27.84 24.12 1.43
CA ASP A 265 -28.44 23.52 2.62
C ASP A 265 -27.41 22.68 3.38
N LYS A 266 -26.69 23.35 4.27
CA LYS A 266 -25.67 22.74 5.13
C LYS A 266 -26.27 21.75 6.11
N ASP A 267 -27.45 22.04 6.66
CA ASP A 267 -28.07 21.23 7.71
C ASP A 267 -28.39 19.83 7.20
N TYR A 268 -28.86 19.71 5.96
CA TYR A 268 -29.06 18.41 5.32
C TYR A 268 -27.77 17.58 5.28
N VAL A 269 -26.67 18.17 4.83
CA VAL A 269 -25.38 17.48 4.70
C VAL A 269 -24.77 17.16 6.06
N ILE A 270 -24.90 18.07 7.04
CA ILE A 270 -24.44 17.85 8.41
C ILE A 270 -25.15 16.64 9.03
N ASN A 271 -26.47 16.54 8.84
CA ASN A 271 -27.23 15.37 9.31
C ASN A 271 -26.77 14.08 8.62
N LYS A 272 -26.48 14.12 7.32
CA LYS A 272 -25.92 12.96 6.59
C LYS A 272 -24.55 12.55 7.09
N LEU A 273 -23.65 13.51 7.36
CA LEU A 273 -22.34 13.22 7.96
C LEU A 273 -22.49 12.64 9.37
N ARG A 274 -23.43 13.15 10.17
CA ARG A 274 -23.72 12.65 11.51
C ARG A 274 -24.27 11.22 11.48
N GLU A 275 -25.17 10.90 10.55
CA GLU A 275 -25.63 9.53 10.28
C GLU A 275 -24.44 8.61 9.97
N ARG A 276 -23.56 9.01 9.06
CA ARG A 276 -22.34 8.24 8.70
C ARG A 276 -21.37 8.05 9.86
N ILE A 277 -21.27 9.01 10.79
CA ILE A 277 -20.45 8.85 12.00
C ILE A 277 -21.05 7.78 12.92
N ARG A 278 -22.38 7.70 13.00
CA ARG A 278 -23.11 6.80 13.92
C ARG A 278 -23.28 5.38 13.36
N GLU A 279 -23.51 5.24 12.06
CA GLU A 279 -23.95 3.99 11.43
C GLU A 279 -22.88 3.31 10.58
N SER A 280 -21.82 4.03 10.17
CA SER A 280 -20.81 3.48 9.26
C SER A 280 -19.56 3.00 9.99
N ASP A 281 -19.10 1.79 9.63
CA ASP A 281 -17.79 1.26 10.03
C ASP A 281 -16.62 1.93 9.28
N LYS A 282 -16.88 2.80 8.30
CA LYS A 282 -15.84 3.50 7.52
C LYS A 282 -15.14 4.55 8.37
N VAL A 283 -13.80 4.55 8.38
CA VAL A 283 -13.00 5.61 9.04
C VAL A 283 -13.19 6.95 8.35
N ARG A 284 -13.23 6.95 7.01
CA ARG A 284 -13.47 8.13 6.17
C ARG A 284 -14.97 8.37 6.01
N ILE A 285 -15.44 9.58 6.34
CA ILE A 285 -16.88 9.90 6.34
C ILE A 285 -17.34 10.75 5.13
N ALA A 286 -16.39 11.26 4.32
CA ALA A 286 -16.65 12.06 3.12
C ALA A 286 -15.58 11.84 2.04
N GLY A 287 -15.98 11.82 0.77
CA GLY A 287 -15.11 11.83 -0.40
C GLY A 287 -14.51 13.21 -0.70
N ASP A 288 -13.56 13.26 -1.64
CA ASP A 288 -12.70 14.44 -1.89
C ASP A 288 -13.50 15.71 -2.26
N MET A 289 -14.52 15.59 -3.10
CA MET A 289 -15.34 16.74 -3.53
C MET A 289 -16.13 17.35 -2.37
N LEU A 290 -16.71 16.51 -1.50
CA LEU A 290 -17.44 16.97 -0.32
C LEU A 290 -16.50 17.62 0.69
N ILE A 291 -15.33 17.00 0.94
CA ILE A 291 -14.29 17.58 1.79
C ILE A 291 -13.90 18.97 1.28
N TYR A 292 -13.64 19.11 -0.02
CA TYR A 292 -13.26 20.39 -0.62
C TYR A 292 -14.35 21.46 -0.47
N ALA A 293 -15.63 21.10 -0.64
CA ALA A 293 -16.74 22.01 -0.40
C ALA A 293 -16.83 22.44 1.08
N ILE A 294 -16.68 21.50 2.01
CA ILE A 294 -16.71 21.76 3.44
C ILE A 294 -15.53 22.63 3.87
N GLN A 295 -14.32 22.40 3.38
CA GLN A 295 -13.14 23.18 3.77
C GLN A 295 -13.26 24.68 3.48
N LYS A 296 -14.11 25.08 2.50
CA LYS A 296 -14.42 26.49 2.23
C LYS A 296 -15.25 27.15 3.33
N ASP A 297 -16.07 26.38 4.04
CA ASP A 297 -16.82 26.81 5.22
C ASP A 297 -17.03 25.63 6.17
N TYR A 298 -15.98 25.32 6.93
CA TYR A 298 -15.89 24.11 7.74
C TYR A 298 -16.55 24.25 9.11
N SER A 299 -16.99 25.46 9.46
CA SER A 299 -17.41 25.85 10.82
C SER A 299 -18.52 24.97 11.38
N ALA A 300 -19.58 24.75 10.58
CA ALA A 300 -20.74 23.98 10.98
C ALA A 300 -20.45 22.47 11.11
N VAL A 301 -19.59 21.93 10.24
CA VAL A 301 -19.15 20.53 10.33
C VAL A 301 -18.26 20.32 11.56
N ILE A 302 -17.32 21.23 11.83
CA ILE A 302 -16.51 21.16 13.05
C ILE A 302 -17.38 21.27 14.31
N GLN A 303 -18.39 22.15 14.32
CA GLN A 303 -19.33 22.23 15.45
C GLN A 303 -20.08 20.90 15.66
N MET A 304 -20.56 20.27 14.59
CA MET A 304 -21.18 18.94 14.69
C MET A 304 -20.21 17.89 15.25
N LEU A 305 -18.95 17.90 14.83
CA LEU A 305 -17.92 16.99 15.36
C LEU A 305 -17.61 17.28 16.84
N GLU A 306 -17.59 18.55 17.25
CA GLU A 306 -17.46 18.95 18.66
C GLU A 306 -18.60 18.36 19.51
N GLU A 307 -19.84 18.43 19.02
CA GLU A 307 -21.01 17.85 19.69
C GLU A 307 -20.92 16.32 19.80
N GLU A 308 -20.50 15.62 18.74
CA GLU A 308 -20.32 14.16 18.77
C GLU A 308 -19.20 13.74 19.75
N ILE A 309 -18.13 14.54 19.89
CA ILE A 309 -17.11 14.32 20.91
C ILE A 309 -17.69 14.49 22.31
N ASP A 310 -18.48 15.54 22.54
CA ASP A 310 -19.08 15.82 23.84
C ASP A 310 -20.10 14.75 24.25
N ASN A 311 -20.79 14.15 23.28
CA ASN A 311 -21.66 13.00 23.45
C ASN A 311 -20.90 11.67 23.64
N ARG A 312 -19.57 11.70 23.67
CA ARG A 312 -18.68 10.52 23.79
C ARG A 312 -18.94 9.48 22.70
N ASN A 313 -19.25 9.93 21.49
CA ASN A 313 -19.36 9.03 20.35
C ASN A 313 -18.08 8.19 20.23
N TYR A 314 -18.21 6.87 20.23
CA TYR A 314 -17.06 5.96 20.30
C TYR A 314 -16.08 6.22 19.14
N LYS A 315 -16.60 6.47 17.94
CA LYS A 315 -15.80 6.70 16.74
C LYS A 315 -14.97 7.96 16.87
N MET A 316 -15.55 9.04 17.41
CA MET A 316 -14.82 10.27 17.70
C MET A 316 -13.79 10.11 18.82
N VAL A 317 -14.07 9.30 19.84
CA VAL A 317 -13.11 9.01 20.93
C VAL A 317 -11.87 8.24 20.44
N TYR A 318 -12.03 7.39 19.43
CA TYR A 318 -10.96 6.54 18.90
C TYR A 318 -10.28 7.06 17.63
N PHE A 319 -10.99 7.80 16.78
CA PHE A 319 -10.55 8.27 15.46
C PHE A 319 -10.79 9.76 15.22
N GLY A 320 -11.20 10.52 16.24
CA GLY A 320 -11.59 11.92 16.09
C GLY A 320 -10.50 12.80 15.48
N GLU A 321 -9.22 12.55 15.78
CA GLU A 321 -8.10 13.28 15.18
C GLU A 321 -8.02 13.10 13.65
N HIS A 322 -8.25 11.89 13.15
CA HIS A 322 -8.20 11.59 11.72
C HIS A 322 -9.39 12.23 10.99
N ILE A 323 -10.58 12.15 11.60
CA ILE A 323 -11.79 12.77 11.04
C ILE A 323 -11.64 14.31 11.02
N LEU A 324 -11.19 14.92 12.13
CA LEU A 324 -10.99 16.36 12.20
C LEU A 324 -9.99 16.86 11.16
N LYS A 325 -8.87 16.14 10.98
CA LYS A 325 -7.83 16.49 10.01
C LYS A 325 -8.36 16.70 8.60
N GLU A 326 -9.34 15.90 8.16
CA GLU A 326 -9.90 15.98 6.81
C GLU A 326 -10.63 17.31 6.57
N PHE A 327 -11.28 17.87 7.59
CA PHE A 327 -12.15 19.04 7.43
C PHE A 327 -11.48 20.38 7.70
N PHE A 328 -10.33 20.41 8.39
CA PHE A 328 -9.60 21.65 8.56
C PHE A 328 -8.87 22.07 7.27
N PRO A 329 -8.99 23.33 6.82
CA PRO A 329 -8.35 23.80 5.60
C PRO A 329 -6.82 23.90 5.72
N SER A 330 -6.30 24.07 6.94
CA SER A 330 -4.86 23.99 7.21
C SER A 330 -4.55 23.52 8.63
N LYS A 331 -3.28 23.18 8.84
CA LYS A 331 -2.75 22.81 10.17
C LYS A 331 -2.85 23.94 11.20
N LYS A 332 -2.90 25.20 10.75
CA LYS A 332 -3.01 26.36 11.65
C LYS A 332 -4.40 26.42 12.30
N GLU A 333 -5.46 26.32 11.52
CA GLU A 333 -6.84 26.29 12.02
C GLU A 333 -7.06 25.07 12.92
N TRP A 334 -6.48 23.92 12.57
CA TRP A 334 -6.55 22.72 13.40
C TRP A 334 -5.82 22.90 14.76
N LEU A 335 -4.66 23.56 14.75
CA LEU A 335 -3.94 23.91 15.97
C LEU A 335 -4.72 24.94 16.82
N ASP A 336 -5.36 25.92 16.19
CA ASP A 336 -6.17 26.91 16.91
C ASP A 336 -7.41 26.27 17.54
N TRP A 337 -8.00 25.24 16.91
CA TRP A 337 -9.01 24.39 17.54
C TRP A 337 -8.47 23.67 18.78
N CYS A 338 -7.25 23.11 18.71
CA CYS A 338 -6.60 22.49 19.87
C CYS A 338 -6.41 23.48 21.02
N LYS A 339 -6.05 24.74 20.73
CA LYS A 339 -5.91 25.80 21.74
C LYS A 339 -7.25 26.20 22.35
N LYS A 340 -8.30 26.36 21.52
CA LYS A 340 -9.66 26.70 21.96
C LYS A 340 -10.15 25.74 23.05
N TRP A 341 -9.85 24.45 22.89
CA TRP A 341 -10.36 23.39 23.76
C TRP A 341 -9.35 22.81 24.76
N LYS A 342 -8.20 23.46 24.95
CA LYS A 342 -7.09 22.92 25.77
C LYS A 342 -7.44 22.64 27.24
N ASP A 343 -8.51 23.23 27.75
CA ASP A 343 -8.99 23.09 29.12
C ASP A 343 -10.20 22.13 29.25
N ASP A 344 -10.70 21.56 28.14
CA ASP A 344 -11.80 20.58 28.14
C ASP A 344 -11.27 19.14 28.23
N GLU A 345 -11.41 18.54 29.42
CA GLU A 345 -10.98 17.17 29.69
C GLU A 345 -11.64 16.12 28.79
N ARG A 346 -12.85 16.37 28.27
CA ARG A 346 -13.53 15.43 27.35
C ARG A 346 -12.82 15.37 26.00
N LYS A 347 -12.22 16.48 25.57
CA LYS A 347 -11.52 16.63 24.28
C LYS A 347 -10.01 16.38 24.40
N ARG A 348 -9.46 16.36 25.62
CA ARG A 348 -8.02 16.24 25.90
C ARG A 348 -7.31 15.15 25.08
N LYS A 349 -7.86 13.94 25.02
CA LYS A 349 -7.24 12.82 24.28
C LYS A 349 -7.14 13.10 22.77
N ILE A 350 -8.20 13.65 22.18
CA ILE A 350 -8.27 14.00 20.75
C ILE A 350 -7.33 15.16 20.45
N ILE A 351 -7.23 16.15 21.34
CA ILE A 351 -6.29 17.27 21.23
C ILE A 351 -4.84 16.76 21.24
N LEU A 352 -4.47 15.91 22.20
CA LEU A 352 -3.13 15.36 22.29
C LEU A 352 -2.76 14.54 21.05
N ARG A 353 -3.69 13.75 20.50
CA ARG A 353 -3.47 13.01 19.24
C ARG A 353 -3.36 13.93 18.03
N SER A 354 -4.21 14.96 17.95
CA SER A 354 -4.14 16.00 16.92
C SER A 354 -2.79 16.73 16.94
N LEU A 355 -2.29 17.08 18.13
CA LEU A 355 -0.94 17.64 18.30
C LEU A 355 0.14 16.65 17.86
N GLY A 356 -0.04 15.37 18.19
CA GLY A 356 0.83 14.29 17.73
C GLY A 356 0.91 14.21 16.20
N GLU A 357 -0.20 14.29 15.49
CA GLU A 357 -0.23 14.29 14.02
C GLU A 357 0.39 15.55 13.42
N ILE A 358 0.00 16.74 13.90
CA ILE A 358 0.54 18.02 13.43
C ILE A 358 2.07 18.03 13.57
N LEU A 359 2.59 17.60 14.73
CA LEU A 359 4.02 17.54 14.98
C LEU A 359 4.71 16.45 14.15
N THR A 360 4.06 15.31 13.92
CA THR A 360 4.62 14.24 13.07
C THR A 360 4.80 14.72 11.63
N ASP A 361 3.80 15.41 11.07
CA ASP A 361 3.89 16.01 9.72
C ASP A 361 4.97 17.11 9.65
N LEU A 362 5.24 17.80 10.78
CA LEU A 362 6.23 18.87 10.89
C LEU A 362 7.60 18.41 11.41
N MET A 363 7.84 17.10 11.50
CA MET A 363 9.11 16.49 11.94
C MET A 363 10.19 16.55 10.85
N ASN A 364 10.51 17.77 10.42
CA ASN A 364 11.50 18.08 9.40
C ASN A 364 12.48 19.17 9.86
N TYR A 365 13.48 19.45 9.03
CA TYR A 365 14.56 20.39 9.32
C TYR A 365 14.20 21.87 9.09
N LYS A 366 13.00 22.19 8.61
CA LYS A 366 12.60 23.57 8.29
C LYS A 366 11.98 24.27 9.50
N PRO A 367 12.18 25.58 9.72
CA PRO A 367 11.46 26.37 10.72
C PRO A 367 9.94 26.37 10.45
N SER A 368 9.12 26.48 11.50
CA SER A 368 7.66 26.46 11.41
C SER A 368 7.03 27.05 12.68
N THR A 369 6.32 28.17 12.53
CA THR A 369 5.60 28.80 13.64
C THR A 369 4.50 27.91 14.20
N ILE A 370 3.80 27.16 13.34
CA ILE A 370 2.77 26.17 13.73
C ILE A 370 3.39 25.13 14.66
N ARG A 371 4.58 24.61 14.34
CA ARG A 371 5.28 23.67 15.22
C ARG A 371 5.59 24.32 16.56
N ASP A 372 6.17 25.52 16.57
CA ASP A 372 6.63 26.15 17.81
C ASP A 372 5.45 26.45 18.76
N GLU A 373 4.31 26.86 18.20
CA GLU A 373 3.06 27.00 18.93
C GLU A 373 2.51 25.65 19.43
N ALA A 374 2.56 24.59 18.62
CA ALA A 374 2.14 23.25 19.04
C ALA A 374 3.04 22.70 20.17
N ILE A 375 4.36 22.88 20.08
CA ILE A 375 5.32 22.52 21.14
C ILE A 375 5.00 23.28 22.43
N THR A 376 4.68 24.58 22.32
CA THR A 376 4.28 25.39 23.48
C THR A 376 3.03 24.81 24.16
N LEU A 377 2.02 24.43 23.37
CA LEU A 377 0.82 23.80 23.92
C LEU A 377 1.11 22.44 24.58
N VAL A 378 2.02 21.62 24.02
CA VAL A 378 2.48 20.39 24.65
C VAL A 378 3.18 20.66 25.98
N LYS A 379 4.00 21.71 26.07
CA LYS A 379 4.64 22.14 27.33
C LYS A 379 3.62 22.55 28.38
N GLU A 380 2.55 23.24 27.99
CA GLU A 380 1.44 23.58 28.90
C GLU A 380 0.77 22.32 29.47
N PHE A 381 0.42 21.34 28.62
CA PHE A 381 -0.14 20.07 29.08
C PHE A 381 0.81 19.30 30.00
N ALA A 382 2.10 19.26 29.66
CA ALA A 382 3.12 18.63 30.49
C ALA A 382 3.20 19.26 31.88
N SER A 383 3.20 20.59 31.95
CA SER A 383 3.24 21.32 33.21
C SER A 383 2.01 21.04 34.09
N LYS A 384 0.81 20.97 33.51
CA LYS A 384 -0.42 20.62 34.24
C LYS A 384 -0.36 19.24 34.90
N GLU A 385 0.35 18.29 34.27
CA GLU A 385 0.56 16.92 34.77
C GLU A 385 1.80 16.77 35.67
N GLY A 386 2.48 17.87 36.01
CA GLY A 386 3.70 17.82 36.83
C GLY A 386 4.89 17.13 36.14
N ILE A 387 4.91 17.18 34.80
CA ILE A 387 5.98 16.68 33.95
C ILE A 387 6.96 17.83 33.65
N ASP A 388 8.20 17.70 34.12
CA ASP A 388 9.28 18.61 33.77
C ASP A 388 9.78 18.29 32.36
N TYR A 389 9.35 19.11 31.38
CA TYR A 389 9.63 18.91 29.96
C TYR A 389 11.13 18.77 29.66
N GLU A 390 11.95 19.68 30.18
CA GLU A 390 13.39 19.70 29.89
C GLU A 390 14.10 18.51 30.51
N LYS A 391 13.73 18.14 31.75
CA LYS A 391 14.30 16.96 32.42
C LYS A 391 13.91 15.66 31.73
N GLU A 392 12.65 15.50 31.32
CA GLU A 392 12.17 14.28 30.69
C GLU A 392 12.78 14.07 29.29
N THR A 393 13.03 15.15 28.57
CA THR A 393 13.50 15.14 27.18
C THR A 393 15.02 15.30 27.03
N LYS A 394 15.77 15.56 28.11
CA LYS A 394 17.24 15.73 28.12
C LYS A 394 18.04 14.65 27.37
N LYS A 395 17.56 13.41 27.38
CA LYS A 395 18.20 12.26 26.70
C LYS A 395 18.06 12.29 25.17
N ILE A 396 17.13 13.09 24.65
CA ILE A 396 16.87 13.26 23.22
C ILE A 396 17.82 14.34 22.74
N ASN A 397 18.90 13.92 22.07
CA ASN A 397 19.91 14.81 21.53
C ASN A 397 20.26 14.35 20.12
N LEU A 398 19.79 15.10 19.13
CA LEU A 398 20.13 14.94 17.73
C LEU A 398 21.37 15.77 17.36
N GLY A 399 22.06 16.42 18.29
CA GLY A 399 23.22 17.30 18.05
C GLY A 399 24.48 16.65 17.45
N LYS A 400 24.42 15.37 17.04
CA LYS A 400 25.39 14.77 16.11
C LYS A 400 24.94 14.82 14.64
N ASP A 401 23.72 15.27 14.40
CA ASP A 401 23.12 15.50 13.09
C ASP A 401 23.65 16.84 12.57
N THR A 402 24.43 16.77 11.49
CA THR A 402 25.07 17.93 10.87
C THR A 402 24.15 18.69 9.92
N HIS A 403 22.89 18.26 9.75
CA HIS A 403 21.94 18.95 8.90
C HIS A 403 21.55 20.31 9.50
N GLU A 404 21.52 21.34 8.66
CA GLU A 404 20.98 22.65 9.01
C GLU A 404 19.52 22.49 9.47
N GLY A 405 19.18 23.08 10.63
CA GLY A 405 17.85 22.95 11.24
C GLY A 405 17.60 21.66 12.03
N ALA A 406 18.64 20.90 12.38
CA ALA A 406 18.52 19.72 13.26
C ALA A 406 17.84 20.03 14.61
N GLU A 407 18.02 21.24 15.15
CA GLU A 407 17.37 21.71 16.38
C GLU A 407 15.84 21.72 16.29
N TYR A 408 15.29 22.05 15.13
CA TYR A 408 13.85 22.07 14.88
C TYR A 408 13.26 20.65 14.86
N LYS A 409 13.98 19.72 14.25
CA LYS A 409 13.62 18.31 14.27
C LYS A 409 13.71 17.76 15.70
N GLU A 410 14.79 18.09 16.41
CA GLU A 410 14.98 17.68 17.81
C GLU A 410 13.84 18.18 18.71
N SER A 411 13.48 19.47 18.62
CA SER A 411 12.40 20.05 19.42
C SER A 411 11.06 19.38 19.14
N THR A 412 10.79 19.02 17.88
CA THR A 412 9.60 18.26 17.47
C THR A 412 9.58 16.87 18.13
N VAL A 413 10.69 16.12 18.04
CA VAL A 413 10.82 14.77 18.62
C VAL A 413 10.65 14.81 20.14
N LYS A 414 11.20 15.84 20.79
CA LYS A 414 11.02 16.06 22.24
C LYS A 414 9.55 16.27 22.59
N ALA A 415 8.81 17.08 21.82
CA ALA A 415 7.40 17.32 22.07
C ALA A 415 6.55 16.07 21.81
N LEU A 416 6.79 15.35 20.71
CA LEU A 416 6.14 14.08 20.41
C LEU A 416 6.36 13.04 21.51
N TYR A 417 7.59 12.94 22.04
CA TYR A 417 7.90 12.08 23.17
C TYR A 417 7.03 12.40 24.39
N VAL A 418 6.81 13.69 24.68
CA VAL A 418 5.96 14.13 25.79
C VAL A 418 4.48 13.87 25.51
N VAL A 419 3.99 14.14 24.29
CA VAL A 419 2.62 13.79 23.86
C VAL A 419 2.35 12.29 24.08
N LYS A 420 3.27 11.43 23.68
CA LYS A 420 3.15 9.98 23.88
C LYS A 420 3.04 9.61 25.36
N ASN A 421 3.84 10.22 26.23
CA ASN A 421 3.76 9.98 27.67
C ASN A 421 2.47 10.52 28.30
N LEU A 422 1.90 11.60 27.76
CA LEU A 422 0.62 12.16 28.20
C LEU A 422 -0.57 11.27 27.76
N LEU A 423 -0.52 10.73 26.54
CA LEU A 423 -1.53 9.80 26.01
C LEU A 423 -1.45 8.41 26.65
N HIS A 424 -0.24 7.96 26.96
CA HIS A 424 0.06 6.64 27.50
C HIS A 424 0.95 6.78 28.74
N PRO A 425 0.41 7.27 29.86
CA PRO A 425 1.18 7.38 31.09
C PRO A 425 1.70 6.00 31.50
N PRO A 426 2.92 5.90 32.06
CA PRO A 426 3.46 4.64 32.56
C PRO A 426 2.47 3.95 33.48
N ALA A 427 2.16 2.67 33.21
CA ALA A 427 1.22 1.92 34.02
C ALA A 427 1.71 1.87 35.47
N ARG A 428 0.81 2.14 36.43
CA ARG A 428 1.14 1.99 37.85
C ARG A 428 1.37 0.52 38.13
N ILE A 429 2.58 0.18 38.56
CA ILE A 429 2.91 -1.18 38.96
C ILE A 429 2.30 -1.47 40.32
N ASN A 430 1.53 -2.56 40.41
CA ASN A 430 1.10 -3.09 41.70
C ASN A 430 2.31 -3.74 42.40
N THR A 431 2.85 -3.04 43.39
CA THR A 431 4.05 -3.50 44.13
C THR A 431 3.79 -4.68 45.06
N GLU A 432 2.54 -4.90 45.47
CA GLU A 432 2.17 -6.08 46.27
C GLU A 432 2.21 -7.35 45.42
N ILE A 433 1.60 -7.30 44.22
CA ILE A 433 1.66 -8.41 43.25
C ILE A 433 3.11 -8.66 42.83
N LEU A 434 3.87 -7.59 42.53
CA LEU A 434 5.29 -7.73 42.21
C LEU A 434 6.06 -8.44 43.34
N ARG A 435 5.85 -8.05 44.60
CA ARG A 435 6.51 -8.68 45.76
C ARG A 435 6.12 -10.15 45.91
N GLU A 436 4.85 -10.49 45.70
CA GLU A 436 4.37 -11.87 45.75
C GLU A 436 5.00 -12.72 44.64
N ASN A 437 4.96 -12.22 43.41
CA ASN A 437 5.54 -12.92 42.26
C ASN A 437 7.05 -13.15 42.42
N LEU A 438 7.82 -12.15 42.88
CA LEU A 438 9.27 -12.28 43.05
C LEU A 438 9.70 -13.40 44.01
N LYS A 439 8.83 -13.82 44.95
CA LYS A 439 9.09 -14.99 45.81
C LYS A 439 9.16 -16.30 45.03
N ASN A 440 8.44 -16.38 43.91
CA ASN A 440 8.38 -17.56 43.05
C ASN A 440 9.49 -17.60 41.99
N TYR A 441 10.31 -16.54 41.89
CA TYR A 441 11.38 -16.39 40.91
C TYR A 441 12.74 -16.13 41.58
N PRO A 442 13.30 -17.12 42.29
CA PRO A 442 14.50 -16.97 43.12
C PRO A 442 15.76 -16.60 42.34
N TYR A 443 15.93 -17.07 41.10
CA TYR A 443 17.16 -16.81 40.33
C TYR A 443 17.20 -15.37 39.81
N LEU A 444 16.08 -14.85 39.31
CA LEU A 444 15.90 -13.43 39.01
C LEU A 444 16.17 -12.56 40.24
N SER A 445 15.56 -12.91 41.38
CA SER A 445 15.70 -12.18 42.64
C SER A 445 17.16 -12.14 43.11
N LYS A 446 17.88 -13.26 42.99
CA LYS A 446 19.33 -13.35 43.26
C LYS A 446 20.16 -12.45 42.34
N ALA A 447 19.84 -12.41 41.04
CA ALA A 447 20.60 -11.67 40.04
C ALA A 447 20.49 -10.14 40.22
N ILE A 448 19.29 -9.62 40.52
CA ILE A 448 19.01 -8.18 40.51
C ILE A 448 18.80 -7.59 41.92
N GLY A 449 18.18 -8.35 42.82
CA GLY A 449 17.68 -7.91 44.12
C GLY A 449 16.22 -7.48 44.04
N ASP A 450 15.36 -8.23 44.72
CA ASP A 450 13.94 -8.01 44.94
C ASP A 450 13.62 -6.62 45.52
N ASP A 451 14.30 -6.22 46.60
CA ASP A 451 14.11 -4.91 47.25
C ASP A 451 14.31 -3.74 46.27
N TRP A 452 15.27 -3.89 45.36
CA TRP A 452 15.54 -2.87 44.36
C TRP A 452 14.45 -2.83 43.28
N LEU A 453 13.98 -3.99 42.80
CA LEU A 453 12.89 -4.07 41.82
C LEU A 453 11.59 -3.47 42.38
N ILE A 454 11.27 -3.75 43.64
CA ILE A 454 10.11 -3.17 44.33
C ILE A 454 10.28 -1.65 44.49
N LYS A 455 11.48 -1.17 44.84
CA LYS A 455 11.75 0.26 44.96
C LYS A 455 11.62 0.99 43.62
N ILE A 456 12.17 0.45 42.54
CA ILE A 456 12.14 1.09 41.22
C ILE A 456 10.74 1.03 40.57
N ALA A 457 9.91 0.05 40.97
CA ALA A 457 8.53 -0.06 40.53
C ALA A 457 7.66 1.16 40.89
N ASN A 458 7.97 1.85 41.99
CA ASN A 458 7.30 3.08 42.41
C ASN A 458 7.87 4.35 41.74
N SER A 459 8.86 4.22 40.84
CA SER A 459 9.42 5.36 40.13
C SER A 459 8.56 5.76 38.92
N ARG A 460 8.77 6.98 38.39
CA ARG A 460 8.15 7.43 37.13
C ARG A 460 8.60 6.60 35.91
N ARG A 461 9.69 5.85 36.02
CA ARG A 461 10.25 5.01 34.94
C ARG A 461 10.64 3.63 35.49
N PRO A 462 9.66 2.76 35.78
CA PRO A 462 9.95 1.43 36.27
C PRO A 462 10.83 0.62 35.33
N HIS A 463 11.60 -0.31 35.91
CA HIS A 463 12.43 -1.24 35.14
C HIS A 463 11.55 -2.23 34.35
N LEU A 464 12.01 -2.67 33.17
CA LEU A 464 11.25 -3.62 32.31
C LEU A 464 10.83 -4.88 33.06
N LEU A 465 11.73 -5.46 33.84
CA LEU A 465 11.42 -6.65 34.65
C LEU A 465 10.38 -6.34 35.75
N ALA A 466 10.34 -5.13 36.30
CA ALA A 466 9.28 -4.77 37.24
C ALA A 466 7.90 -4.82 36.54
N TYR A 467 7.79 -4.38 35.28
CA TYR A 467 6.56 -4.53 34.51
C TYR A 467 6.18 -6.00 34.30
N ILE A 468 7.12 -6.80 33.78
CA ILE A 468 6.89 -8.24 33.47
C ILE A 468 6.39 -8.99 34.71
N TYR A 469 6.99 -8.75 35.88
CA TYR A 469 6.65 -9.46 37.11
C TYR A 469 5.57 -8.76 37.95
N SER A 470 5.05 -7.60 37.54
CA SER A 470 3.94 -6.92 38.23
C SER A 470 2.56 -7.40 37.86
N GLU A 471 2.46 -8.20 36.79
CA GLU A 471 1.20 -8.75 36.32
C GLU A 471 0.89 -10.07 37.03
N LYS A 472 -0.35 -10.20 37.50
CA LYS A 472 -0.84 -11.46 38.09
C LYS A 472 -1.21 -12.40 36.96
N VAL A 473 -0.67 -13.62 36.99
CA VAL A 473 -1.06 -14.67 36.06
C VAL A 473 -2.31 -15.37 36.58
N ASP A 474 -3.37 -15.38 35.77
CA ASP A 474 -4.60 -16.12 36.05
C ASP A 474 -4.59 -17.47 35.31
N TYR A 475 -4.06 -18.49 35.99
CA TYR A 475 -3.93 -19.84 35.43
C TYR A 475 -5.28 -20.50 35.12
N GLU A 476 -6.31 -20.22 35.93
CA GLU A 476 -7.66 -20.73 35.71
C GLU A 476 -8.23 -20.12 34.43
N LYS A 477 -8.05 -18.81 34.23
CA LYS A 477 -8.50 -18.12 33.03
C LYS A 477 -7.79 -18.58 31.77
N ILE A 478 -6.48 -18.82 31.83
CA ILE A 478 -5.71 -19.40 30.71
C ILE A 478 -6.29 -20.77 30.32
N SER A 479 -6.55 -21.64 31.31
CA SER A 479 -7.12 -22.98 31.09
C SER A 479 -8.55 -22.91 30.51
N GLU A 480 -9.37 -22.00 31.03
CA GLU A 480 -10.73 -21.73 30.53
C GLU A 480 -10.70 -21.25 29.06
N LEU A 481 -9.88 -20.25 28.75
CA LEU A 481 -9.77 -19.69 27.40
C LEU A 481 -9.22 -20.71 26.40
N SER A 482 -8.23 -21.52 26.77
CA SER A 482 -7.69 -22.59 25.91
C SER A 482 -8.80 -23.56 25.48
N LYS A 483 -9.62 -24.03 26.44
CA LYS A 483 -10.75 -24.91 26.14
C LYS A 483 -11.80 -24.22 25.28
N LYS A 484 -12.07 -22.94 25.53
CA LYS A 484 -12.98 -22.14 24.71
C LYS A 484 -12.51 -21.99 23.27
N ILE A 485 -11.21 -21.81 23.02
CA ILE A 485 -10.64 -21.73 21.65
C ILE A 485 -10.86 -23.03 20.89
N GLU A 486 -10.71 -24.19 21.54
CA GLU A 486 -10.90 -25.51 20.93
C GLU A 486 -12.38 -25.77 20.60
N LEU A 487 -13.29 -25.34 21.48
CA LEU A 487 -14.73 -25.57 21.35
C LEU A 487 -15.45 -24.54 20.47
N GLU A 488 -14.90 -23.32 20.31
CA GLU A 488 -15.50 -22.24 19.53
C GLU A 488 -15.37 -22.50 18.02
N LYS A 489 -16.52 -22.41 17.34
CA LYS A 489 -16.66 -22.65 15.89
C LYS A 489 -16.73 -21.35 15.10
N ASP A 490 -17.17 -20.25 15.73
CA ASP A 490 -17.20 -18.93 15.11
C ASP A 490 -15.77 -18.36 15.03
N VAL A 491 -15.29 -18.08 13.81
CA VAL A 491 -13.91 -17.64 13.57
C VAL A 491 -13.60 -16.31 14.24
N ASN A 492 -14.54 -15.36 14.26
CA ASN A 492 -14.32 -14.03 14.83
C ASN A 492 -14.28 -14.08 16.36
N LYS A 493 -15.20 -14.82 16.97
CA LYS A 493 -15.18 -15.07 18.43
C LYS A 493 -13.94 -15.86 18.82
N LYS A 494 -13.57 -16.86 18.04
CA LYS A 494 -12.35 -17.64 18.26
C LYS A 494 -11.10 -16.75 18.22
N LEU A 495 -11.01 -15.83 17.27
CA LEU A 495 -9.93 -14.84 17.20
C LEU A 495 -9.92 -13.91 18.43
N GLN A 496 -11.08 -13.44 18.87
CA GLN A 496 -11.19 -12.59 20.06
C GLN A 496 -10.74 -13.34 21.34
N ILE A 497 -11.18 -14.59 21.51
CA ILE A 497 -10.78 -15.44 22.64
C ILE A 497 -9.28 -15.78 22.55
N ALA A 498 -8.77 -16.06 21.35
CA ALA A 498 -7.35 -16.31 21.10
C ALA A 498 -6.50 -15.09 21.48
N TRP A 499 -6.94 -13.87 21.17
CA TRP A 499 -6.21 -12.67 21.55
C TRP A 499 -6.12 -12.49 23.07
N GLN A 500 -7.23 -12.74 23.79
CA GLN A 500 -7.23 -12.72 25.26
C GLN A 500 -6.32 -13.80 25.85
N TYR A 501 -6.34 -15.00 25.28
CA TYR A 501 -5.48 -16.10 25.67
C TYR A 501 -4.00 -15.77 25.44
N GLU A 502 -3.65 -15.26 24.26
CA GLU A 502 -2.28 -14.89 23.89
C GLU A 502 -1.72 -13.81 24.81
N GLN A 503 -2.53 -12.82 25.22
CA GLN A 503 -2.09 -11.80 26.17
C GLN A 503 -1.68 -12.41 27.52
N LEU A 504 -2.51 -13.29 28.08
CA LEU A 504 -2.21 -13.93 29.38
C LEU A 504 -1.03 -14.90 29.29
N VAL A 505 -0.97 -15.71 28.22
CA VAL A 505 0.13 -16.66 27.99
C VAL A 505 1.44 -15.94 27.73
N HIS A 506 1.42 -14.80 27.03
CA HIS A 506 2.61 -13.99 26.80
C HIS A 506 3.23 -13.52 28.12
N THR A 507 2.41 -13.02 29.06
CA THR A 507 2.89 -12.59 30.39
C THR A 507 3.50 -13.75 31.18
N LEU A 508 2.79 -14.88 31.28
CA LEU A 508 3.30 -16.07 31.97
C LEU A 508 4.62 -16.56 31.34
N SER A 509 4.65 -16.67 30.01
CA SER A 509 5.81 -17.17 29.28
C SER A 509 7.01 -16.23 29.43
N ALA A 510 6.80 -14.90 29.45
CA ALA A 510 7.86 -13.94 29.71
C ALA A 510 8.44 -14.07 31.12
N GLN A 511 7.60 -14.26 32.14
CA GLN A 511 8.06 -14.44 33.54
C GLN A 511 8.88 -15.73 33.70
N LEU A 512 8.38 -16.85 33.16
CA LEU A 512 9.10 -18.13 33.20
C LEU A 512 10.40 -18.08 32.41
N TYR A 513 10.39 -17.41 31.26
CA TYR A 513 11.54 -17.29 30.39
C TYR A 513 12.72 -16.57 31.06
N TRP A 514 12.49 -15.38 31.63
CA TRP A 514 13.56 -14.63 32.29
C TRP A 514 14.09 -15.36 33.52
N GLU A 515 13.22 -16.05 34.27
CA GLU A 515 13.68 -16.91 35.36
C GLU A 515 14.58 -18.04 34.85
N GLN A 516 14.20 -18.70 33.76
CA GLN A 516 15.00 -19.76 33.15
C GLN A 516 16.36 -19.24 32.64
N VAL A 517 16.42 -18.04 32.09
CA VAL A 517 17.67 -17.38 31.69
C VAL A 517 18.60 -17.23 32.90
N PHE A 518 18.13 -16.63 34.00
CA PHE A 518 18.97 -16.44 35.18
C PHE A 518 19.32 -17.74 35.90
N LYS A 519 18.40 -18.71 35.90
CA LYS A 519 18.66 -20.07 36.40
C LYS A 519 19.80 -20.73 35.64
N THR A 520 19.77 -20.69 34.31
CA THR A 520 20.82 -21.30 33.46
C THR A 520 22.17 -20.63 33.70
N LEU A 521 22.22 -19.30 33.86
CA LEU A 521 23.47 -18.61 34.20
C LEU A 521 24.03 -19.05 35.55
N ASP A 522 23.17 -19.24 36.55
CA ASP A 522 23.57 -19.70 37.89
C ASP A 522 24.06 -21.15 37.89
N GLU A 523 23.34 -22.06 37.22
CA GLU A 523 23.67 -23.49 37.12
C GLU A 523 25.02 -23.72 36.43
N TYR A 524 25.36 -22.93 35.41
CA TYR A 524 26.62 -23.01 34.70
C TYR A 524 27.73 -22.14 35.32
N GLY A 525 27.47 -21.49 36.46
CA GLY A 525 28.45 -20.68 37.19
C GLY A 525 28.91 -19.43 36.42
N LEU A 526 28.10 -18.94 35.48
CA LEU A 526 28.44 -17.85 34.56
C LEU A 526 28.10 -16.48 35.18
N LYS A 527 29.14 -15.75 35.64
CA LYS A 527 28.99 -14.43 36.28
C LYS A 527 29.32 -13.31 35.30
N ILE A 528 28.30 -12.59 34.84
CA ILE A 528 28.50 -11.36 34.06
C ILE A 528 29.08 -10.26 34.98
N PRO A 529 30.24 -9.67 34.66
CA PRO A 529 30.87 -8.66 35.50
C PRO A 529 29.95 -7.47 35.77
N LYS A 530 29.80 -7.13 37.06
CA LYS A 530 28.93 -6.04 37.54
C LYS A 530 27.48 -6.16 37.05
N LEU A 531 26.97 -7.36 36.74
CA LEU A 531 25.61 -7.61 36.24
C LEU A 531 24.55 -6.80 36.99
N LYS A 532 24.53 -6.94 38.32
CA LYS A 532 23.60 -6.23 39.20
C LYS A 532 23.71 -4.71 39.06
N GLN A 533 24.91 -4.16 38.90
CA GLN A 533 25.12 -2.72 38.76
C GLN A 533 24.73 -2.22 37.35
N LYS A 534 25.06 -3.01 36.30
CA LYS A 534 24.73 -2.73 34.90
C LYS A 534 23.21 -2.81 34.65
N LEU A 535 22.53 -3.82 35.19
CA LEU A 535 21.06 -3.98 35.11
C LEU A 535 20.30 -2.87 35.84
N LYS A 536 20.84 -2.37 36.95
CA LYS A 536 20.23 -1.25 37.69
C LYS A 536 20.30 0.08 36.95
N ASN A 537 21.09 0.19 35.88
CA ASN A 537 21.08 1.34 34.99
C ASN A 537 19.99 1.14 33.92
N PRO A 538 18.88 1.91 33.95
CA PRO A 538 17.79 1.77 32.98
C PRO A 538 18.23 1.95 31.52
N GLU A 539 19.29 2.73 31.26
CA GLU A 539 19.79 2.98 29.91
C GLU A 539 20.48 1.75 29.31
N ASN A 540 21.15 0.96 30.14
CA ASN A 540 21.93 -0.22 29.73
C ASN A 540 21.20 -1.54 29.95
N ALA A 541 20.13 -1.56 30.77
CA ALA A 541 19.40 -2.75 31.17
C ALA A 541 19.04 -3.67 29.99
N LYS A 542 18.51 -3.10 28.90
CA LYS A 542 18.15 -3.87 27.69
C LYS A 542 19.34 -4.58 27.03
N SER A 543 20.51 -3.92 26.96
CA SER A 543 21.74 -4.51 26.40
C SER A 543 22.20 -5.68 27.26
N VAL A 544 22.24 -5.46 28.58
CA VAL A 544 22.71 -6.45 29.55
C VAL A 544 21.76 -7.65 29.63
N LEU A 545 20.46 -7.43 29.45
CA LEU A 545 19.47 -8.51 29.35
C LEU A 545 19.66 -9.33 28.06
N ALA A 546 19.98 -8.70 26.93
CA ALA A 546 20.31 -9.40 25.70
C ALA A 546 21.62 -10.22 25.85
N GLU A 547 22.63 -9.68 26.54
CA GLU A 547 23.85 -10.42 26.88
C GLU A 547 23.55 -11.67 27.70
N ALA A 548 22.79 -11.51 28.80
CA ALA A 548 22.38 -12.61 29.67
C ALA A 548 21.61 -13.70 28.93
N GLU A 549 20.67 -13.29 28.08
CA GLU A 549 19.83 -14.17 27.26
C GLU A 549 20.65 -15.02 26.28
N VAL A 550 21.51 -14.39 25.48
CA VAL A 550 22.34 -15.10 24.49
C VAL A 550 23.33 -16.02 25.19
N ILE A 551 23.98 -15.56 26.27
CA ILE A 551 24.92 -16.40 27.02
C ILE A 551 24.20 -17.62 27.63
N ALA A 552 23.01 -17.43 28.21
CA ALA A 552 22.20 -18.52 28.75
C ALA A 552 21.80 -19.54 27.67
N ARG A 553 21.50 -19.08 26.44
CA ARG A 553 21.23 -19.97 25.30
C ARG A 553 22.45 -20.78 24.87
N LEU A 554 23.64 -20.21 24.94
CA LEU A 554 24.87 -20.87 24.49
C LEU A 554 25.46 -21.82 25.54
N ALA A 555 25.27 -21.54 26.83
CA ALA A 555 25.89 -22.28 27.93
C ALA A 555 25.65 -23.82 27.90
N PRO A 556 24.44 -24.32 27.58
CA PRO A 556 24.19 -25.77 27.51
C PRO A 556 24.88 -26.50 26.35
N HIS A 557 25.42 -25.74 25.40
CA HIS A 557 25.91 -26.28 24.13
C HIS A 557 27.40 -26.03 23.91
N PHE A 558 27.98 -25.07 24.62
CA PHE A 558 29.34 -24.61 24.45
C PHE A 558 30.01 -24.37 25.79
N LYS A 559 31.34 -24.51 25.83
CA LYS A 559 32.12 -23.98 26.96
C LYS A 559 32.25 -22.48 26.79
N VAL A 560 31.67 -21.72 27.72
CA VAL A 560 31.57 -20.25 27.63
C VAL A 560 32.55 -19.56 28.58
N LYS A 561 33.25 -18.55 28.06
CA LYS A 561 34.04 -17.59 28.85
C LYS A 561 33.51 -16.18 28.61
N ILE A 562 32.99 -15.54 29.66
CA ILE A 562 32.44 -14.17 29.59
C ILE A 562 33.56 -13.14 29.59
N GLU A 563 33.41 -12.07 28.81
CA GLU A 563 34.35 -10.94 28.67
C GLU A 563 35.82 -11.43 28.55
N PRO A 564 36.15 -12.28 27.56
CA PRO A 564 37.50 -12.78 27.37
C PRO A 564 38.49 -11.64 27.13
N ASP A 565 39.67 -11.73 27.74
CA ASP A 565 40.77 -10.82 27.44
C ASP A 565 41.48 -11.29 26.17
N ILE A 566 41.32 -10.53 25.08
CA ILE A 566 41.94 -10.77 23.78
C ILE A 566 42.98 -9.67 23.55
N PRO A 567 44.30 -9.99 23.56
CA PRO A 567 45.37 -8.99 23.51
C PRO A 567 45.22 -7.95 22.40
N GLU A 568 44.81 -8.39 21.20
CA GLU A 568 44.65 -7.58 20.00
C GLU A 568 43.53 -6.54 20.14
N LEU A 569 42.50 -6.85 20.93
CA LEU A 569 41.31 -6.01 21.13
C LEU A 569 41.39 -5.10 22.36
N ARG A 570 42.42 -5.24 23.20
CA ARG A 570 42.60 -4.40 24.41
C ARG A 570 42.56 -2.89 24.10
N PRO A 571 41.97 -2.06 24.97
CA PRO A 571 41.37 -2.40 26.27
C PRO A 571 39.91 -2.90 26.18
N LYS A 572 39.35 -3.05 24.97
CA LYS A 572 37.97 -3.51 24.79
C LYS A 572 37.91 -5.04 24.91
N ARG A 573 36.75 -5.53 25.36
CA ARG A 573 36.44 -6.95 25.46
C ARG A 573 35.12 -7.19 24.77
N LEU A 574 35.03 -8.30 24.06
CA LEU A 574 33.77 -8.78 23.51
C LEU A 574 32.98 -9.50 24.61
N ASP A 575 31.69 -9.72 24.40
CA ASP A 575 30.81 -10.21 25.47
C ASP A 575 31.11 -11.67 25.88
N ALA A 576 31.46 -12.54 24.93
CA ALA A 576 31.79 -13.93 25.23
C ALA A 576 32.78 -14.59 24.24
N LYS A 577 33.45 -15.64 24.70
CA LYS A 577 34.12 -16.67 23.88
C LYS A 577 33.43 -18.00 24.12
N ILE A 578 33.14 -18.73 23.04
CA ILE A 578 32.56 -20.07 23.06
C ILE A 578 33.50 -21.08 22.42
N GLU A 579 33.52 -22.31 22.93
CA GLU A 579 34.34 -23.42 22.44
C GLU A 579 33.48 -24.67 22.24
N PHE A 580 33.65 -25.34 21.10
CA PHE A 580 33.04 -26.63 20.76
C PHE A 580 33.98 -27.44 19.88
N ASN A 581 34.25 -28.69 20.27
CA ASN A 581 35.15 -29.62 19.57
C ASN A 581 36.52 -29.00 19.22
N GLY A 582 37.10 -28.22 20.14
CA GLY A 582 38.41 -27.59 19.97
C GLY A 582 38.44 -26.36 19.06
N GLN A 583 37.32 -26.00 18.42
CA GLN A 583 37.17 -24.74 17.70
C GLN A 583 36.64 -23.66 18.65
N GLU A 584 37.21 -22.44 18.58
CA GLU A 584 36.78 -21.28 19.36
C GLU A 584 36.08 -20.23 18.49
N CYS A 585 35.17 -19.46 19.07
CA CYS A 585 34.48 -18.34 18.43
C CYS A 585 34.23 -17.21 19.43
N LEU A 586 34.40 -15.97 18.99
CA LEU A 586 34.10 -14.77 19.76
C LEU A 586 32.69 -14.26 19.44
N ILE A 587 31.96 -13.81 20.46
CA ILE A 587 30.59 -13.33 20.38
C ILE A 587 30.52 -11.90 20.91
N GLU A 588 29.93 -11.01 20.13
CA GLU A 588 29.57 -9.64 20.54
C GLU A 588 28.08 -9.43 20.34
N ILE A 589 27.41 -8.86 21.32
CA ILE A 589 25.96 -8.74 21.40
C ILE A 589 25.58 -7.26 21.32
N ALA A 590 24.52 -6.99 20.57
CA ALA A 590 24.01 -5.63 20.40
C ALA A 590 22.49 -5.61 20.39
N VAL A 591 21.91 -4.58 20.99
CA VAL A 591 20.47 -4.28 20.83
C VAL A 591 20.32 -3.24 19.73
N VAL A 592 19.51 -3.54 18.72
CA VAL A 592 19.15 -2.60 17.65
C VAL A 592 17.80 -1.99 18.00
N LYS A 593 17.80 -0.68 18.24
CA LYS A 593 16.60 0.10 18.54
C LYS A 593 16.18 0.90 17.31
N GLU A 594 14.87 1.10 17.20
CA GLU A 594 14.25 2.02 16.26
C GLU A 594 14.81 3.45 16.43
N ARG A 595 14.68 4.30 15.40
CA ARG A 595 14.88 5.74 15.57
C ARG A 595 13.84 6.27 16.55
N ILE A 596 14.27 7.17 17.43
CA ILE A 596 13.32 7.82 18.36
C ILE A 596 12.21 8.53 17.60
N GLU A 597 12.49 9.04 16.39
CA GLU A 597 11.52 9.64 15.49
C GLU A 597 10.34 8.71 15.13
N VAL A 598 10.61 7.43 14.83
CA VAL A 598 9.54 6.44 14.57
C VAL A 598 8.86 6.05 15.87
N GLU A 599 9.61 5.94 16.97
CA GLU A 599 9.04 5.57 18.27
C GLU A 599 8.00 6.59 18.75
N VAL A 600 8.21 7.88 18.46
CA VAL A 600 7.35 8.97 18.95
C VAL A 600 6.32 9.46 17.93
N SER A 601 6.38 9.03 16.66
CA SER A 601 5.43 9.47 15.64
C SER A 601 4.02 8.94 15.89
N CYS A 602 3.02 9.80 15.69
CA CYS A 602 1.60 9.44 15.71
C CYS A 602 1.12 9.23 14.27
N GLY A 603 1.40 8.06 13.70
CA GLY A 603 1.04 7.69 12.33
C GLY A 603 2.16 6.95 11.58
N PRO A 604 1.88 6.43 10.36
CA PRO A 604 2.90 5.78 9.54
C PRO A 604 3.95 6.79 9.09
N THR A 605 5.19 6.61 9.54
CA THR A 605 6.33 7.42 9.09
C THR A 605 7.33 6.56 8.32
N ALA A 606 7.60 6.96 7.07
CA ALA A 606 8.68 6.37 6.28
C ALA A 606 10.00 7.05 6.67
N ILE A 607 10.78 6.42 7.55
CA ILE A 607 12.13 6.90 7.86
C ILE A 607 13.14 6.01 7.12
N PRO A 608 14.14 6.59 6.43
CA PRO A 608 15.15 5.80 5.74
C PRO A 608 15.86 4.85 6.71
N GLY A 609 15.92 3.58 6.30
CA GLY A 609 16.58 2.46 6.99
C GLY A 609 18.09 2.63 7.16
N GLY A 610 18.77 1.55 7.51
CA GLY A 610 20.20 1.51 7.85
C GLY A 610 20.49 1.46 9.35
N LYS A 611 19.52 1.12 10.21
CA LYS A 611 19.75 1.04 11.68
C LYS A 611 20.63 -0.12 12.05
N VAL A 612 20.32 -1.30 11.50
CA VAL A 612 21.14 -2.50 11.68
C VAL A 612 22.57 -2.21 11.20
N LYS A 613 22.73 -1.59 10.02
CA LYS A 613 24.04 -1.21 9.48
C LYS A 613 24.79 -0.27 10.44
N ASN A 614 24.14 0.77 10.98
CA ASN A 614 24.78 1.69 11.91
C ASN A 614 25.25 1.02 13.22
N VAL A 615 24.46 0.08 13.76
CA VAL A 615 24.87 -0.70 14.95
C VAL A 615 26.07 -1.60 14.61
N LEU A 616 26.02 -2.31 13.48
CA LEU A 616 27.15 -3.12 12.99
C LEU A 616 28.41 -2.26 12.83
N LEU A 617 28.31 -1.08 12.21
CA LEU A 617 29.43 -0.16 12.05
C LEU A 617 29.94 0.41 13.37
N SER A 618 29.06 0.68 14.32
CA SER A 618 29.46 1.09 15.67
C SER A 618 30.27 0.00 16.35
N LYS A 619 29.82 -1.26 16.27
CA LYS A 619 30.55 -2.42 16.82
C LYS A 619 31.89 -2.65 16.12
N PHE A 620 31.89 -2.57 14.79
CA PHE A 620 33.09 -2.67 13.98
C PHE A 620 34.14 -1.60 14.33
N ARG A 621 33.73 -0.33 14.43
CA ARG A 621 34.63 0.79 14.78
C ARG A 621 35.13 0.71 16.22
N ASN A 622 34.21 0.51 17.16
CA ASN A 622 34.51 0.69 18.59
C ASN A 622 35.06 -0.58 19.28
N GLN A 623 34.57 -1.76 18.92
CA GLN A 623 34.96 -3.03 19.53
C GLN A 623 36.01 -3.76 18.70
N LEU A 624 35.88 -3.76 17.37
CA LEU A 624 36.77 -4.48 16.45
C LEU A 624 37.87 -3.59 15.84
N LYS A 625 38.03 -2.35 16.33
CA LYS A 625 39.05 -1.38 15.90
C LYS A 625 39.13 -1.21 14.38
N GLU A 626 37.97 -1.16 13.71
CA GLU A 626 37.87 -1.02 12.26
C GLU A 626 38.58 -2.14 11.48
N GLY A 627 38.67 -3.35 12.04
CA GLY A 627 39.31 -4.49 11.37
C GLY A 627 40.82 -4.37 11.22
N LYS A 628 41.45 -3.33 11.79
CA LYS A 628 42.91 -3.08 11.74
C LYS A 628 43.71 -4.15 12.48
N VAL A 629 43.07 -4.89 13.38
CA VAL A 629 43.66 -5.98 14.15
C VAL A 629 42.92 -7.28 13.88
N ASP A 630 43.61 -8.41 13.95
CA ASP A 630 43.03 -9.73 13.70
C ASP A 630 43.07 -10.57 14.98
N PRO A 631 41.91 -10.94 15.56
CA PRO A 631 41.84 -11.73 16.79
C PRO A 631 42.21 -13.21 16.55
N LYS A 632 42.50 -13.62 15.32
CA LYS A 632 42.83 -15.02 14.93
C LYS A 632 41.75 -16.03 15.29
N MET A 633 40.53 -15.55 15.48
CA MET A 633 39.35 -16.34 15.83
C MET A 633 38.15 -15.82 15.05
N PRO A 634 37.19 -16.68 14.70
CA PRO A 634 35.92 -16.25 14.14
C PRO A 634 35.19 -15.29 15.08
N VAL A 635 34.53 -14.28 14.52
CA VAL A 635 33.75 -13.28 15.26
C VAL A 635 32.31 -13.29 14.78
N VAL A 636 31.36 -13.52 15.69
CA VAL A 636 29.93 -13.45 15.40
C VAL A 636 29.30 -12.27 16.13
N LEU A 637 28.59 -11.42 15.38
CA LEU A 637 27.79 -10.33 15.96
C LEU A 637 26.34 -10.82 16.14
N VAL A 638 25.80 -10.76 17.34
CA VAL A 638 24.43 -11.18 17.67
C VAL A 638 23.57 -9.95 17.95
N LEU A 639 22.54 -9.75 17.13
CA LEU A 639 21.68 -8.58 17.15
C LEU A 639 20.29 -8.92 17.72
N CYS A 640 19.96 -8.34 18.86
CA CYS A 640 18.61 -8.32 19.39
C CYS A 640 17.83 -7.16 18.74
N LEU A 641 16.86 -7.46 17.88
CA LEU A 641 16.02 -6.47 17.20
C LEU A 641 14.83 -6.08 18.09
N GLU A 642 14.64 -4.79 18.34
CA GLU A 642 13.43 -4.25 18.98
C GLU A 642 12.41 -3.76 17.94
N ASN A 643 11.11 -3.83 18.29
CA ASN A 643 9.99 -3.19 17.56
C ASN A 643 9.85 -3.61 16.06
N VAL A 644 9.59 -2.64 15.16
CA VAL A 644 9.14 -2.81 13.76
C VAL A 644 10.25 -3.36 12.85
N LEU A 645 11.51 -3.32 13.30
CA LEU A 645 12.69 -3.80 12.57
C LEU A 645 12.59 -5.28 12.22
N ASN A 646 12.58 -5.68 10.96
CA ASN A 646 12.40 -7.08 10.55
C ASN A 646 13.66 -7.66 9.88
N SER A 647 13.57 -8.90 9.38
CA SER A 647 14.65 -9.56 8.64
C SER A 647 15.08 -8.76 7.40
N TYR A 648 14.16 -8.06 6.74
CA TYR A 648 14.46 -7.25 5.56
C TYR A 648 15.47 -6.12 5.85
N GLU A 649 15.33 -5.43 6.98
CA GLU A 649 16.29 -4.40 7.41
C GLU A 649 17.67 -5.00 7.73
N VAL A 650 17.70 -6.22 8.27
CA VAL A 650 18.96 -6.95 8.51
C VAL A 650 19.61 -7.34 7.19
N GLU A 651 18.85 -7.91 6.26
CA GLU A 651 19.37 -8.26 4.94
C GLU A 651 19.88 -7.05 4.18
N ASN A 652 19.18 -5.92 4.24
CA ASN A 652 19.65 -4.69 3.60
C ASN A 652 20.96 -4.18 4.21
N ALA A 653 21.14 -4.34 5.52
CA ALA A 653 22.39 -3.97 6.18
C ALA A 653 23.54 -4.91 5.81
N ILE A 654 23.28 -6.21 5.67
CA ILE A 654 24.30 -7.23 5.42
C ILE A 654 24.68 -7.33 3.94
N TYR A 655 23.68 -7.30 3.05
CA TYR A 655 23.84 -7.59 1.62
C TYR A 655 23.64 -6.35 0.73
N GLY A 656 23.29 -5.19 1.31
CA GLY A 656 22.97 -3.97 0.56
C GLY A 656 21.48 -3.79 0.33
N GLN A 657 21.06 -2.55 0.08
CA GLN A 657 19.64 -2.23 -0.14
C GLN A 657 19.10 -2.95 -1.38
N LEU A 658 17.95 -3.62 -1.24
CA LEU A 658 17.25 -4.20 -2.38
C LEU A 658 16.79 -3.09 -3.33
N GLN A 659 17.07 -3.24 -4.62
CA GLN A 659 16.73 -2.31 -5.69
C GLN A 659 16.00 -3.05 -6.80
N LEU A 660 15.01 -2.42 -7.40
CA LEU A 660 14.42 -2.92 -8.64
C LEU A 660 15.36 -2.62 -9.80
N ARG A 661 15.55 -3.62 -10.66
CA ARG A 661 16.36 -3.52 -11.87
C ARG A 661 15.50 -3.88 -13.08
N PHE A 662 15.43 -2.96 -14.03
CA PHE A 662 14.83 -3.18 -15.33
C PHE A 662 15.93 -3.15 -16.39
N LYS A 663 15.93 -4.13 -17.27
CA LYS A 663 16.72 -4.09 -18.50
C LYS A 663 15.75 -3.92 -19.65
N MET A 664 15.92 -2.85 -20.43
CA MET A 664 15.08 -2.56 -21.59
C MET A 664 15.88 -2.78 -22.88
N GLN A 665 15.20 -3.21 -23.94
CA GLN A 665 15.74 -3.21 -25.28
C GLN A 665 15.79 -1.78 -25.81
N THR A 666 16.95 -1.34 -26.31
CA THR A 666 17.22 0.06 -26.68
C THR A 666 16.28 0.60 -27.75
N ASP A 667 15.88 -0.26 -28.70
CA ASP A 667 15.14 0.15 -29.89
C ASP A 667 13.62 0.16 -29.66
N THR A 668 13.10 -0.69 -28.76
CA THR A 668 11.66 -0.89 -28.55
C THR A 668 11.18 -0.39 -27.20
N GLY A 669 12.08 -0.10 -26.26
CA GLY A 669 11.75 0.22 -24.87
C GLY A 669 11.14 -0.94 -24.08
N GLN A 670 11.03 -2.14 -24.67
CA GLN A 670 10.44 -3.30 -23.99
C GLN A 670 11.34 -3.82 -22.88
N ILE A 671 10.74 -4.18 -21.75
CA ILE A 671 11.44 -4.77 -20.61
C ILE A 671 11.76 -6.23 -20.92
N ILE A 672 13.06 -6.56 -20.98
CA ILE A 672 13.56 -7.90 -21.27
C ILE A 672 14.07 -8.65 -20.03
N GLU A 673 14.35 -7.91 -18.96
CA GLU A 673 14.61 -8.46 -17.62
C GLU A 673 13.98 -7.51 -16.60
N GLU A 674 13.30 -8.08 -15.62
CA GLU A 674 12.69 -7.36 -14.51
C GLU A 674 13.02 -8.13 -13.23
N GLY A 675 13.64 -7.49 -12.26
CA GLY A 675 13.79 -8.14 -10.97
C GLY A 675 14.51 -7.29 -9.97
N THR A 676 15.31 -7.93 -9.13
CA THR A 676 15.91 -7.27 -7.98
C THR A 676 17.43 -7.43 -7.97
N THR A 677 18.12 -6.35 -7.63
CA THR A 677 19.55 -6.30 -7.34
C THR A 677 19.77 -5.76 -5.93
N ARG A 678 21.00 -5.83 -5.44
CA ARG A 678 21.42 -5.22 -4.19
C ARG A 678 22.37 -4.07 -4.51
N ALA A 679 22.24 -2.95 -3.80
CA ALA A 679 23.15 -1.82 -3.90
C ALA A 679 24.50 -2.14 -3.25
N GLU A 680 25.60 -1.54 -3.76
CA GLU A 680 26.94 -1.56 -3.15
C GLU A 680 27.02 -0.62 -1.94
N ASN A 681 26.14 -0.87 -0.97
CA ASN A 681 26.08 -0.15 0.29
C ASN A 681 25.82 -1.09 1.47
N SER A 682 26.33 -2.31 1.41
CA SER A 682 26.30 -3.30 2.47
C SER A 682 27.27 -2.97 3.61
N PHE A 683 27.18 -3.69 4.73
CA PHE A 683 28.20 -3.67 5.79
C PHE A 683 29.53 -4.24 5.30
N TYR A 684 29.47 -5.32 4.52
CA TYR A 684 30.65 -6.05 4.04
C TYR A 684 31.39 -5.36 2.88
N ASP A 685 30.80 -4.32 2.28
CA ASP A 685 31.46 -3.47 1.27
C ASP A 685 32.53 -2.56 1.88
N ILE A 686 32.62 -2.48 3.21
CA ILE A 686 33.61 -1.66 3.91
C ILE A 686 34.85 -2.49 4.22
N GLU A 687 36.02 -1.95 3.89
CA GLU A 687 37.30 -2.61 4.10
C GLU A 687 37.49 -3.08 5.55
N GLY A 688 38.03 -4.29 5.73
CA GLY A 688 38.32 -4.90 7.04
C GLY A 688 37.12 -5.54 7.74
N THR A 689 35.89 -5.38 7.24
CA THR A 689 34.68 -5.98 7.85
C THR A 689 34.60 -7.49 7.70
N ASN A 690 35.40 -8.08 6.80
CA ASN A 690 35.57 -9.54 6.67
C ASN A 690 36.16 -10.23 7.91
N ILE A 691 36.59 -9.46 8.93
CA ILE A 691 36.85 -9.98 10.28
C ILE A 691 35.61 -10.56 10.96
N VAL A 692 34.41 -10.07 10.60
CA VAL A 692 33.14 -10.60 11.09
C VAL A 692 32.77 -11.83 10.25
N THR A 693 32.66 -12.98 10.92
CA THR A 693 32.43 -14.27 10.28
C THR A 693 30.96 -14.53 9.98
N ALA A 694 30.07 -14.10 10.87
CA ALA A 694 28.63 -14.22 10.68
C ALA A 694 27.89 -13.18 11.54
N ILE A 695 26.64 -12.93 11.19
CA ILE A 695 25.77 -12.02 11.93
C ILE A 695 24.49 -12.79 12.29
N ALA A 696 24.22 -12.97 13.57
CA ALA A 696 22.95 -13.48 14.06
C ALA A 696 21.99 -12.32 14.32
N ALA A 697 20.72 -12.45 13.96
CA ALA A 697 19.71 -11.46 14.35
C ALA A 697 18.41 -12.15 14.79
N TYR A 698 17.80 -11.64 15.86
CA TYR A 698 16.59 -12.23 16.44
C TYR A 698 15.62 -11.21 17.02
N LYS A 699 14.37 -11.65 17.15
CA LYS A 699 13.31 -11.02 17.95
C LYS A 699 12.86 -11.95 19.06
N ARG A 700 12.35 -11.36 20.14
CA ARG A 700 11.67 -12.11 21.19
C ARG A 700 10.23 -12.36 20.80
N ASN A 701 9.79 -13.60 20.89
CA ASN A 701 8.40 -13.99 20.80
C ASN A 701 8.08 -15.05 21.87
N TYR A 702 7.57 -14.60 23.02
CA TYR A 702 7.30 -15.50 24.16
C TYR A 702 6.13 -16.47 23.93
N THR A 703 5.37 -16.34 22.83
CA THR A 703 4.33 -17.33 22.49
C THR A 703 4.91 -18.58 21.80
N LYS A 704 6.19 -18.53 21.40
CA LYS A 704 6.91 -19.67 20.83
C LYS A 704 7.63 -20.46 21.91
N LYS A 705 7.74 -21.77 21.71
CA LYS A 705 8.55 -22.68 22.55
C LYS A 705 10.00 -22.20 22.67
N ASP A 706 10.56 -21.71 21.56
CA ASP A 706 11.84 -21.00 21.52
C ASP A 706 11.59 -19.50 21.34
N PRO A 707 11.74 -18.67 22.41
CA PRO A 707 11.45 -17.25 22.27
C PRO A 707 12.38 -16.45 21.35
N LEU A 708 13.55 -16.95 20.98
CA LEU A 708 14.48 -16.26 20.07
C LEU A 708 14.16 -16.66 18.63
N VAL A 709 13.30 -15.88 17.96
CA VAL A 709 12.96 -16.08 16.56
C VAL A 709 13.96 -15.31 15.69
N GLY A 710 14.79 -16.02 14.94
CA GLY A 710 15.93 -15.39 14.26
C GLY A 710 16.64 -16.26 13.23
N LYS A 711 17.68 -15.68 12.62
CA LYS A 711 18.51 -16.31 11.59
C LYS A 711 19.99 -15.98 11.81
N LEU A 712 20.86 -16.92 11.45
CA LEU A 712 22.31 -16.74 11.39
C LEU A 712 22.71 -16.46 9.94
N TYR A 713 23.02 -15.20 9.64
CA TYR A 713 23.36 -14.71 8.31
C TYR A 713 24.86 -14.90 8.02
N GLN A 714 25.15 -15.29 6.78
CA GLN A 714 26.52 -15.44 6.27
C GLN A 714 26.94 -14.16 5.52
N PRO A 715 28.25 -13.90 5.36
CA PRO A 715 28.73 -12.83 4.49
C PRO A 715 28.30 -13.06 3.03
N PRO A 716 28.22 -12.00 2.20
CA PRO A 716 28.01 -12.12 0.76
C PRO A 716 29.08 -13.00 0.08
N LEU A 717 28.76 -13.59 -1.07
CA LEU A 717 29.68 -14.40 -1.89
C LEU A 717 31.02 -13.73 -2.20
N SER A 718 31.00 -12.41 -2.40
CA SER A 718 32.18 -11.62 -2.72
C SER A 718 33.15 -11.48 -1.54
N VAL A 719 32.77 -11.91 -0.33
CA VAL A 719 33.52 -11.65 0.90
C VAL A 719 33.82 -12.95 1.63
N ALA A 720 35.08 -13.39 1.54
CA ALA A 720 35.59 -14.49 2.34
C ALA A 720 35.93 -14.01 3.76
N PRO A 721 35.35 -14.59 4.83
CA PRO A 721 35.72 -14.23 6.18
C PRO A 721 37.18 -14.55 6.48
N LYS A 722 37.84 -13.65 7.22
CA LYS A 722 39.26 -13.79 7.59
C LYS A 722 39.51 -15.01 8.49
N ASN A 723 38.57 -15.29 9.39
CA ASN A 723 38.59 -16.46 10.27
C ASN A 723 37.23 -17.19 10.11
N PRO A 724 37.12 -18.22 9.27
CA PRO A 724 35.85 -18.91 9.01
C PRO A 724 35.43 -19.86 10.14
N LEU A 725 34.13 -20.06 10.29
CA LEU A 725 33.54 -21.09 11.16
C LEU A 725 33.39 -22.40 10.38
N SER A 726 33.61 -23.54 11.03
CA SER A 726 33.28 -24.83 10.39
C SER A 726 31.76 -24.99 10.28
N ARG A 727 31.31 -25.74 9.27
CA ARG A 727 29.87 -26.04 9.07
C ARG A 727 29.23 -26.64 10.33
N ILE A 728 29.89 -27.61 10.96
CA ILE A 728 29.40 -28.28 12.17
C ILE A 728 29.22 -27.27 13.32
N PHE A 729 30.22 -26.41 13.54
CA PHE A 729 30.15 -25.39 14.57
C PHE A 729 29.01 -24.40 14.28
N ARG A 730 28.87 -23.97 13.02
CA ARG A 730 27.82 -23.04 12.60
C ARG A 730 26.42 -23.60 12.83
N VAL A 731 26.17 -24.85 12.45
CA VAL A 731 24.88 -25.54 12.67
C VAL A 731 24.60 -25.65 14.18
N LYS A 732 25.61 -26.03 14.98
CA LYS A 732 25.47 -26.09 16.43
C LYS A 732 25.13 -24.72 17.03
N LEU A 733 25.79 -23.65 16.58
CA LEU A 733 25.55 -22.28 17.03
C LEU A 733 24.14 -21.80 16.67
N ARG A 734 23.73 -22.00 15.42
CA ARG A 734 22.37 -21.69 14.94
C ARG A 734 21.30 -22.36 15.80
N ASN A 735 21.42 -23.68 15.99
CA ASN A 735 20.45 -24.46 16.75
C ASN A 735 20.44 -24.08 18.23
N ALA A 736 21.59 -23.75 18.83
CA ALA A 736 21.66 -23.27 20.21
C ALA A 736 20.97 -21.91 20.39
N LEU A 737 21.13 -20.99 19.43
CA LEU A 737 20.53 -19.67 19.48
C LEU A 737 19.01 -19.70 19.25
N PHE A 738 18.54 -20.45 18.25
CA PHE A 738 17.18 -20.30 17.73
C PHE A 738 16.29 -21.54 17.87
N GLY A 739 16.86 -22.74 18.04
CA GLY A 739 16.09 -23.97 18.15
C GLY A 739 15.08 -24.15 17.00
N GLU A 740 13.82 -24.41 17.34
CA GLU A 740 12.71 -24.57 16.37
C GLU A 740 12.20 -23.22 15.82
N SER A 741 12.65 -22.10 16.38
CA SER A 741 12.27 -20.73 15.99
C SER A 741 13.23 -20.09 14.98
N GLU A 742 14.17 -20.87 14.44
CA GLU A 742 15.02 -20.43 13.34
C GLU A 742 14.17 -20.16 12.10
N CYS A 743 14.37 -19.00 11.45
CA CYS A 743 13.47 -18.50 10.42
C CYS A 743 14.03 -18.56 9.00
N SER A 744 15.08 -19.34 8.75
CA SER A 744 15.56 -19.54 7.39
C SER A 744 14.56 -20.31 6.55
N ASN A 745 14.54 -19.97 5.26
CA ASN A 745 13.54 -20.43 4.33
C ASN A 745 14.02 -21.67 3.57
N TRP A 746 14.07 -22.81 4.27
CA TRP A 746 14.44 -24.08 3.66
C TRP A 746 13.50 -24.51 2.54
N ARG A 747 12.24 -24.04 2.54
CA ARG A 747 11.28 -24.30 1.46
C ARG A 747 11.69 -23.70 0.12
N SER A 748 12.56 -22.68 0.11
CA SER A 748 13.16 -22.21 -1.14
C SER A 748 13.88 -23.32 -1.91
N LEU A 749 14.45 -24.31 -1.21
CA LEU A 749 15.16 -25.44 -1.82
C LEU A 749 14.24 -26.31 -2.70
N LEU A 750 12.93 -26.32 -2.43
CA LEU A 750 11.92 -27.05 -3.22
C LEU A 750 11.81 -26.53 -4.67
N LYS A 751 12.33 -25.33 -4.95
CA LYS A 751 12.42 -24.77 -6.30
C LYS A 751 13.43 -25.54 -7.17
N ILE A 752 14.29 -26.36 -6.57
CA ILE A 752 15.24 -27.22 -7.28
C ILE A 752 14.58 -28.57 -7.55
N GLU A 753 14.57 -28.95 -8.83
CA GLU A 753 14.11 -30.27 -9.26
C GLU A 753 14.87 -31.41 -8.57
N GLY A 754 14.14 -32.33 -7.96
CA GLY A 754 14.71 -33.48 -7.26
C GLY A 754 14.97 -33.24 -5.76
N ILE A 755 14.66 -32.05 -5.23
CA ILE A 755 14.62 -31.79 -3.79
C ILE A 755 13.16 -31.80 -3.33
N ASP A 756 12.76 -32.86 -2.62
CA ASP A 756 11.49 -32.92 -1.91
C ASP A 756 11.60 -32.33 -0.49
N GLU A 757 10.48 -32.30 0.25
CA GLU A 757 10.45 -31.77 1.61
C GLU A 757 11.40 -32.51 2.58
N ASN A 758 11.56 -33.82 2.42
CA ASN A 758 12.45 -34.62 3.27
C ASN A 758 13.91 -34.27 3.01
N MET A 759 14.30 -34.18 1.73
CA MET A 759 15.63 -33.77 1.31
C MET A 759 15.94 -32.34 1.75
N ALA A 760 15.00 -31.41 1.60
CA ALA A 760 15.18 -30.02 2.02
C ALA A 760 15.41 -29.89 3.53
N LYS A 761 14.66 -30.66 4.35
CA LYS A 761 14.87 -30.72 5.80
C LYS A 761 16.24 -31.33 6.17
N LYS A 762 16.65 -32.42 5.51
CA LYS A 762 17.98 -33.01 5.73
C LYS A 762 19.11 -32.03 5.37
N LEU A 763 18.96 -31.29 4.28
CA LEU A 763 19.90 -30.23 3.87
C LEU A 763 19.96 -29.12 4.93
N TYR A 764 18.80 -28.66 5.39
CA TYR A 764 18.69 -27.69 6.46
C TYR A 764 19.40 -28.14 7.76
N ASP A 765 19.20 -29.38 8.18
CA ASP A 765 19.82 -29.98 9.36
C ASP A 765 21.35 -30.05 9.24
N ASN A 766 21.88 -30.12 8.01
CA ASN A 766 23.31 -30.15 7.72
C ASN A 766 23.91 -28.76 7.42
N GLY A 767 23.13 -27.68 7.55
CA GLY A 767 23.61 -26.32 7.33
C GLY A 767 23.51 -25.87 5.87
N ILE A 768 22.49 -26.30 5.15
CA ILE A 768 22.09 -25.70 3.87
C ILE A 768 20.68 -25.14 4.07
N GLU A 769 20.61 -23.91 4.57
CA GLU A 769 19.37 -23.36 5.11
C GLU A 769 18.39 -22.86 4.04
N ASP A 770 18.88 -22.46 2.87
CA ASP A 770 18.08 -21.93 1.77
C ASP A 770 18.85 -22.03 0.43
N LEU A 771 18.20 -21.62 -0.68
CA LEU A 771 18.81 -21.59 -2.01
C LEU A 771 20.11 -20.80 -2.05
N ARG A 772 20.19 -19.66 -1.34
CA ARG A 772 21.39 -18.83 -1.34
C ARG A 772 22.52 -19.60 -0.69
N VAL A 773 22.32 -20.21 0.48
CA VAL A 773 23.35 -21.02 1.13
C VAL A 773 23.83 -22.16 0.23
N LEU A 774 22.91 -22.88 -0.43
CA LEU A 774 23.27 -23.95 -1.36
C LEU A 774 24.05 -23.45 -2.59
N ALA A 775 23.75 -22.25 -3.08
CA ALA A 775 24.52 -21.65 -4.18
C ALA A 775 25.93 -21.22 -3.72
N MET A 776 26.13 -20.96 -2.43
CA MET A 776 27.32 -20.35 -1.85
C MET A 776 28.32 -21.32 -1.21
N VAL A 777 27.87 -22.53 -0.90
CA VAL A 777 28.65 -23.55 -0.21
C VAL A 777 29.91 -23.96 -0.99
N THR A 778 31.04 -24.16 -0.32
CA THR A 778 32.28 -24.59 -0.97
C THR A 778 32.25 -26.08 -1.35
N ASP A 779 33.11 -26.51 -2.27
CA ASP A 779 33.28 -27.93 -2.62
C ASP A 779 33.61 -28.81 -1.40
N GLU A 780 34.30 -28.24 -0.41
CA GLU A 780 34.62 -28.92 0.85
C GLU A 780 33.39 -29.02 1.75
N ASP A 781 32.61 -27.94 1.87
CA ASP A 781 31.36 -27.92 2.62
C ASP A 781 30.21 -28.69 1.93
N LEU A 782 30.36 -29.09 0.66
CA LEU A 782 29.45 -30.02 0.00
C LEU A 782 29.71 -31.48 0.38
N LYS A 783 30.88 -31.81 0.94
CA LYS A 783 31.18 -33.15 1.45
C LYS A 783 30.42 -33.35 2.76
N MET A 784 29.26 -33.98 2.66
CA MET A 784 28.40 -34.38 3.76
C MET A 784 28.29 -35.90 3.73
N GLU A 785 28.51 -36.57 4.87
CA GLU A 785 28.54 -38.05 4.94
C GLU A 785 27.26 -38.70 4.39
N SER A 786 26.13 -38.00 4.48
CA SER A 786 24.81 -38.48 4.07
C SER A 786 24.43 -38.17 2.61
N PHE A 787 25.30 -37.55 1.82
CA PHE A 787 24.95 -37.05 0.48
C PHE A 787 26.00 -37.39 -0.58
N ASP A 788 25.53 -37.75 -1.77
CA ASP A 788 26.39 -37.91 -2.94
C ASP A 788 26.92 -36.55 -3.42
N ILE A 789 28.25 -36.43 -3.52
CA ILE A 789 28.90 -35.15 -3.86
C ILE A 789 28.56 -34.66 -5.26
N GLN A 790 28.36 -35.56 -6.23
CA GLN A 790 28.01 -35.17 -7.59
C GLN A 790 26.58 -34.63 -7.62
N LYS A 791 25.65 -35.31 -6.95
CA LYS A 791 24.27 -34.84 -6.78
C LYS A 791 24.21 -33.48 -6.09
N MET A 792 25.03 -33.25 -5.08
CA MET A 792 25.12 -31.95 -4.41
C MET A 792 25.65 -30.84 -5.32
N LYS A 793 26.64 -31.13 -6.18
CA LYS A 793 27.13 -30.19 -7.20
C LYS A 793 26.08 -29.89 -8.26
N GLU A 794 25.26 -30.87 -8.64
CA GLU A 794 24.10 -30.64 -9.52
C GLU A 794 23.10 -29.69 -8.85
N PHE A 795 22.74 -29.95 -7.58
CA PHE A 795 21.84 -29.08 -6.83
C PHE A 795 22.39 -27.67 -6.65
N GLN A 796 23.69 -27.50 -6.41
CA GLN A 796 24.32 -26.18 -6.33
C GLN A 796 24.21 -25.41 -7.66
N ARG A 797 24.51 -26.05 -8.79
CA ARG A 797 24.37 -25.42 -10.12
C ARG A 797 22.93 -25.02 -10.40
N GLU A 798 21.99 -25.87 -10.03
CA GLU A 798 20.56 -25.57 -10.13
C GLU A 798 20.15 -24.42 -9.20
N ALA A 799 20.67 -24.35 -7.98
CA ALA A 799 20.41 -23.24 -7.07
C ALA A 799 20.86 -21.90 -7.69
N ILE A 800 22.06 -21.85 -8.28
CA ILE A 800 22.58 -20.66 -8.97
C ILE A 800 21.66 -20.27 -10.13
N ARG A 801 21.22 -21.23 -10.95
CA ARG A 801 20.28 -20.99 -12.05
C ARG A 801 18.96 -20.41 -11.56
N VAL A 802 18.35 -21.03 -10.54
CA VAL A 802 17.07 -20.61 -9.97
C VAL A 802 17.17 -19.21 -9.35
N ILE A 803 18.25 -18.91 -8.63
CA ILE A 803 18.49 -17.55 -8.09
C ILE A 803 18.54 -16.52 -9.21
N ASN A 804 19.26 -16.80 -10.30
CA ASN A 804 19.33 -15.90 -11.44
C ASN A 804 17.98 -15.72 -12.15
N ALA A 805 17.19 -16.80 -12.26
CA ALA A 805 15.83 -16.76 -12.76
C ALA A 805 14.95 -15.83 -11.91
N LEU A 806 14.98 -15.99 -10.58
CA LEU A 806 14.21 -15.16 -9.65
C LEU A 806 14.69 -13.70 -9.61
N ALA A 807 16.00 -13.46 -9.70
CA ALA A 807 16.58 -12.12 -9.62
C ALA A 807 16.34 -11.28 -10.89
N THR A 808 16.08 -11.91 -12.03
CA THR A 808 15.94 -11.22 -13.33
C THR A 808 14.60 -11.44 -14.02
N ASN A 809 13.78 -12.36 -13.49
CA ASN A 809 12.55 -12.88 -14.10
C ASN A 809 12.75 -13.33 -15.56
N SER A 810 13.97 -13.62 -15.98
CA SER A 810 14.30 -13.84 -17.40
C SER A 810 14.08 -15.29 -17.80
N ILE A 811 13.40 -15.49 -18.93
CA ILE A 811 13.15 -16.84 -19.48
C ILE A 811 14.43 -17.59 -19.81
N LYS A 812 15.54 -16.89 -20.08
CA LYS A 812 16.82 -17.52 -20.47
C LYS A 812 17.37 -18.50 -19.42
N PHE A 813 16.90 -18.39 -18.18
CA PHE A 813 17.31 -19.27 -17.08
C PHE A 813 16.41 -20.49 -16.90
N LEU A 814 15.31 -20.63 -17.65
CA LEU A 814 14.41 -21.78 -17.56
C LEU A 814 14.99 -23.03 -18.22
N LYS A 815 14.70 -24.19 -17.65
CA LYS A 815 15.06 -25.47 -18.26
C LYS A 815 14.29 -25.70 -19.55
N GLY A 816 14.99 -26.25 -20.54
CA GLY A 816 14.40 -26.60 -21.84
C GLY A 816 14.44 -25.47 -22.86
N ILE A 817 14.89 -24.26 -22.49
CA ILE A 817 15.11 -23.17 -23.43
C ILE A 817 16.50 -23.29 -24.03
N ASN A 818 16.56 -23.68 -25.31
CA ASN A 818 17.75 -23.58 -26.15
C ASN A 818 17.71 -22.26 -26.96
N GLN A 819 18.75 -21.98 -27.76
CA GLN A 819 18.83 -20.73 -28.52
C GLN A 819 17.67 -20.56 -29.52
N ASP A 820 17.21 -21.64 -30.15
CA ASP A 820 16.12 -21.59 -31.12
C ASP A 820 14.79 -21.26 -30.45
N ILE A 821 14.45 -21.95 -29.36
CA ILE A 821 13.26 -21.68 -28.55
C ILE A 821 13.31 -20.27 -27.97
N TYR A 822 14.47 -19.85 -27.48
CA TYR A 822 14.66 -18.49 -26.98
C TYR A 822 14.35 -17.45 -28.07
N ASN A 823 14.91 -17.61 -29.27
CA ASN A 823 14.64 -16.72 -30.41
C ASN A 823 13.16 -16.70 -30.82
N ILE A 824 12.46 -17.84 -30.76
CA ILE A 824 11.02 -17.92 -31.03
C ILE A 824 10.24 -17.13 -29.98
N LEU A 825 10.55 -17.29 -28.69
CA LEU A 825 9.88 -16.56 -27.61
C LEU A 825 10.13 -15.05 -27.72
N LEU A 826 11.35 -14.62 -28.03
CA LEU A 826 11.66 -13.21 -28.27
C LEU A 826 10.86 -12.63 -29.44
N LYS A 827 10.74 -13.36 -30.56
CA LYS A 827 9.92 -12.92 -31.72
C LYS A 827 8.45 -12.73 -31.36
N ASN A 828 7.95 -13.48 -30.38
CA ASN A 828 6.59 -13.38 -29.87
C ASN A 828 6.45 -12.38 -28.70
N ASN A 829 7.46 -11.54 -28.45
CA ASN A 829 7.51 -10.58 -27.34
C ASN A 829 7.40 -11.22 -25.94
N ILE A 830 7.90 -12.46 -25.79
CA ILE A 830 7.94 -13.18 -24.51
C ILE A 830 9.38 -13.15 -23.99
N TYR A 831 9.58 -12.45 -22.88
CA TYR A 831 10.90 -12.21 -22.28
C TYR A 831 10.97 -12.64 -20.81
N LEU A 832 9.82 -12.67 -20.13
CA LEU A 832 9.72 -12.87 -18.69
C LEU A 832 9.06 -14.21 -18.33
N ILE A 833 9.48 -14.79 -17.21
CA ILE A 833 8.94 -16.09 -16.73
C ILE A 833 7.45 -15.95 -16.40
N ASN A 834 7.02 -14.80 -15.84
CA ASN A 834 5.60 -14.54 -15.59
C ASN A 834 4.74 -14.60 -16.85
N GLN A 835 5.24 -14.11 -17.99
CA GLN A 835 4.52 -14.19 -19.26
C GLN A 835 4.32 -15.65 -19.69
N ILE A 836 5.31 -16.53 -19.46
CA ILE A 836 5.19 -17.97 -19.74
C ILE A 836 4.12 -18.63 -18.84
N ILE A 837 3.98 -18.18 -17.60
CA ILE A 837 2.98 -18.73 -16.67
C ILE A 837 1.56 -18.36 -17.10
N GLU A 838 1.37 -17.11 -17.52
CA GLU A 838 0.10 -16.54 -18.00
C GLU A 838 -0.35 -17.13 -19.34
N LEU A 839 0.58 -17.56 -20.20
CA LEU A 839 0.25 -18.18 -21.47
C LEU A 839 -0.50 -19.50 -21.29
N THR A 840 -1.70 -19.59 -21.85
CA THR A 840 -2.54 -20.79 -21.86
C THR A 840 -2.17 -21.74 -22.99
N GLU A 841 -1.70 -21.21 -24.12
CA GLU A 841 -1.40 -21.96 -25.35
C GLU A 841 0.10 -22.17 -25.57
N THR A 842 0.46 -23.10 -26.47
CA THR A 842 1.85 -23.34 -26.88
C THR A 842 2.20 -22.38 -28.01
N PRO A 843 3.25 -21.55 -27.89
CA PRO A 843 3.67 -20.68 -28.98
C PRO A 843 4.03 -21.48 -30.24
N GLU A 844 3.66 -20.92 -31.40
CA GLU A 844 3.91 -21.56 -32.69
C GLU A 844 5.41 -21.81 -32.90
N GLY A 845 5.76 -23.02 -33.34
CA GLY A 845 7.15 -23.44 -33.56
C GLY A 845 7.86 -24.04 -32.33
N ILE A 846 7.19 -24.14 -31.17
CA ILE A 846 7.71 -24.84 -29.99
C ILE A 846 6.99 -26.19 -29.83
N ASP A 847 7.76 -27.27 -29.69
CA ASP A 847 7.21 -28.60 -29.42
C ASP A 847 6.42 -28.63 -28.09
N SER A 848 5.28 -29.32 -28.08
CA SER A 848 4.37 -29.34 -26.92
C SER A 848 5.01 -29.96 -25.67
N ALA A 849 5.85 -30.99 -25.82
CA ALA A 849 6.53 -31.60 -24.68
C ALA A 849 7.64 -30.67 -24.14
N ALA A 850 8.37 -29.99 -25.03
CA ALA A 850 9.34 -28.96 -24.63
C ALA A 850 8.65 -27.79 -23.90
N TRP A 851 7.53 -27.29 -24.42
CA TRP A 851 6.76 -26.22 -23.80
C TRP A 851 6.20 -26.60 -22.44
N LYS A 852 5.67 -27.82 -22.29
CA LYS A 852 5.20 -28.34 -21.01
C LYS A 852 6.31 -28.31 -19.96
N LYS A 853 7.52 -28.77 -20.31
CA LYS A 853 8.68 -28.75 -19.42
C LYS A 853 9.11 -27.33 -19.01
N ILE A 854 9.09 -26.39 -19.96
CA ILE A 854 9.41 -24.97 -19.70
C ILE A 854 8.38 -24.37 -18.73
N ARG A 855 7.08 -24.61 -18.95
CA ARG A 855 6.01 -24.12 -18.06
C ARG A 855 6.06 -24.74 -16.68
N GLU A 856 6.37 -26.03 -16.57
CA GLU A 856 6.54 -26.72 -15.27
C GLU A 856 7.72 -26.14 -14.48
N ASP A 857 8.87 -25.87 -15.12
CA ASP A 857 10.01 -25.22 -14.47
C ASP A 857 9.69 -23.77 -14.07
N ALA A 858 9.00 -23.02 -14.95
CA ALA A 858 8.54 -21.66 -14.66
C ALA A 858 7.61 -21.61 -13.44
N LYS A 859 6.60 -22.48 -13.39
CA LYS A 859 5.68 -22.59 -12.26
C LYS A 859 6.41 -22.95 -10.97
N ARG A 860 7.25 -23.99 -10.98
CA ARG A 860 8.03 -24.39 -9.81
C ARG A 860 8.93 -23.27 -9.28
N ILE A 861 9.58 -22.51 -10.16
CA ILE A 861 10.42 -21.38 -9.77
C ILE A 861 9.58 -20.24 -9.19
N MET A 862 8.41 -19.94 -9.76
CA MET A 862 7.56 -18.83 -9.33
C MET A 862 6.51 -19.16 -8.27
N GLU A 863 6.35 -20.44 -7.90
CA GLU A 863 5.45 -20.88 -6.83
C GLU A 863 5.75 -20.13 -5.52
N ASN A 864 4.69 -19.71 -4.81
CA ASN A 864 4.71 -18.87 -3.61
C ASN A 864 5.38 -19.53 -2.40
N HIS A 865 6.68 -19.72 -2.50
CA HIS A 865 7.61 -19.97 -1.42
C HIS A 865 8.52 -18.74 -1.44
N ASN A 866 8.11 -17.69 -0.70
CA ASN A 866 8.83 -16.41 -0.53
C ASN A 866 10.33 -16.63 -0.52
N LEU A 867 11.16 -15.82 -1.19
CA LEU A 867 12.62 -15.93 -1.14
C LEU A 867 13.19 -15.64 0.26
#